data_AF-A0A254T340-F1
#
_entry.id   AF-A0A254T340-F1
#
_cell.length_a   1.000
_cell.length_b   1.000
_cell.length_c   1.000
_cell.angle_alpha   90.00
_cell.angle_beta   90.00
_cell.angle_gamma   90.00
#
_symmetry.space_group_name_H-M   'P 1'
#
loop_
_entity.id
_entity.type
_entity.pdbx_description
1 polymer ?
#
loop_
_entity_poly.entity_id
_entity_poly.type
_entity_poly.pdbx_seq_one_letter_code
_entity_poly.pdbx_strand_id
1 'polypeptide(L)'
;MREMMMKMNQIIGSLAIGAMFWGCSDTGSDDNGVAGGASGDAGIVAVTDWEVAGVSQKGPFVTGSAVTVQELDGITLKQTGKSFKGTIKSDKGDFAIKDINLESQYAILEASGYYRDEISGKKSAAPVTLRALTDLKDRKHVNINLLTHLEYERVMYLVTEKKKSIAEAKEQAEREVLATFGIEGDFAESEDLNIFETGDGNAALLAISVLMQSDADVAGLTERMGEFSISLAEGGSWDDADAKTTIADWACDVDLKGSLSKVRKNVEDWKYADTVPAFEKYVTNFWWNNYGLGACNDKRENETKRNVNKLSKMYNEYFVCEGGRWLIPGDDAKSSSSVESPNSSSSSENPPSSSSIDSGEPVFGELTDARDGRVYKTVKLGSQEWMAENLNYAAEGSLCYENDEKNCEKYGRLYNWKIALDTSNRGCGDNFSGCRLRSDFHPREGICPDGWHVPEHAEWDTLFAYADAHGEGESAGDALQAYYRDDYLEKTYSSDRFGFNVLPAGVFNGKEFSGLGTSSEFWTASIETTDWLSYISITPSTIHFVRGSGSNVYMTHISHAVSVRCVKGQGGKRNGYDFDAPRYEEDLPEEVGFIQDYVSDKDRRAWDDDSLMTFWYVRHITGTESVHTSGKNYSQYVSVSLEDDARDSLDQFKGVLEENGFVYVKSDSIGQATYNGRDGIYFMHEVATSDSKVRRDYYEKETAKAKYVIVVLVGANVSAGESLTVFRYGYSIEVHTYYKPKS
;
A
#
# COMPACT_ATOMS: atom_id res chain seq x y z
N MET A 1 -23.11 -58.13 23.67
CA MET A 1 -22.11 -58.29 24.77
C MET A 1 -21.59 -56.89 25.03
N ARG A 2 -21.97 -56.16 26.08
CA ARG A 2 -22.19 -56.52 27.50
C ARG A 2 -20.89 -56.90 28.21
N GLU A 3 -20.37 -55.92 28.95
CA GLU A 3 -19.56 -55.99 30.18
C GLU A 3 -18.47 -57.07 30.32
N MET A 4 -17.21 -56.64 30.28
CA MET A 4 -16.11 -57.20 31.09
C MET A 4 -15.10 -56.07 31.37
N MET A 5 -15.33 -55.20 32.35
CA MET A 5 -15.10 -55.34 33.80
C MET A 5 -13.63 -55.50 34.21
N MET A 6 -13.23 -54.57 35.08
CA MET A 6 -12.00 -54.49 35.88
C MET A 6 -11.63 -55.81 36.60
N LYS A 7 -10.33 -56.02 36.89
CA LYS A 7 -9.76 -56.12 38.28
C LYS A 7 -8.34 -56.70 38.34
N MET A 8 -7.43 -55.99 39.02
CA MET A 8 -6.51 -56.54 40.03
C MET A 8 -5.92 -55.37 40.83
N ASN A 9 -6.48 -55.02 42.00
CA ASN A 9 -6.02 -55.45 43.33
C ASN A 9 -4.49 -55.39 43.51
N GLN A 10 -3.95 -54.36 44.16
CA GLN A 10 -3.85 -54.18 45.63
C GLN A 10 -2.81 -55.08 46.32
N ILE A 11 -1.81 -54.44 46.93
CA ILE A 11 -1.10 -54.91 48.12
C ILE A 11 -1.18 -53.78 49.18
N ILE A 12 -1.36 -54.17 50.44
CA ILE A 12 -1.49 -53.26 51.60
C ILE A 12 -0.19 -53.29 52.40
N GLY A 13 0.26 -52.14 52.93
CA GLY A 13 1.45 -52.04 53.76
C GLY A 13 1.42 -50.82 54.67
N SER A 14 0.83 -50.95 55.86
CA SER A 14 0.59 -49.85 56.80
C SER A 14 1.61 -49.82 57.95
N LEU A 15 2.32 -48.70 58.13
CA LEU A 15 3.10 -48.32 59.32
C LEU A 15 3.36 -46.79 59.20
N ALA A 16 2.80 -45.84 59.96
CA ALA A 16 2.28 -45.76 61.33
C ALA A 16 3.31 -45.27 62.38
N ILE A 17 3.14 -43.98 62.78
CA ILE A 17 3.53 -43.34 64.05
C ILE A 17 5.05 -43.15 64.29
N GLY A 18 5.47 -41.91 64.62
CA GLY A 18 6.85 -41.66 65.06
C GLY A 18 7.32 -40.20 65.11
N ALA A 19 6.56 -39.27 65.70
CA ALA A 19 7.08 -37.93 65.99
C ALA A 19 7.87 -37.94 67.31
N MET A 20 9.09 -37.40 67.32
CA MET A 20 9.83 -37.08 68.55
C MET A 20 10.72 -35.84 68.38
N PHE A 21 10.59 -34.91 69.33
CA PHE A 21 11.41 -33.70 69.47
C PHE A 21 12.68 -33.97 70.27
N TRP A 22 13.80 -33.39 69.84
CA TRP A 22 14.92 -32.96 70.69
C TRP A 22 15.79 -32.00 69.85
N GLY A 23 16.25 -30.85 70.36
CA GLY A 23 15.98 -30.20 71.64
C GLY A 23 16.59 -28.78 71.65
N CYS A 24 16.05 -27.87 72.46
CA CYS A 24 16.43 -26.46 72.44
C CYS A 24 17.81 -26.19 73.08
N SER A 25 18.45 -25.11 72.63
CA SER A 25 19.24 -24.21 73.51
C SER A 25 18.58 -22.84 73.45
N ASP A 26 18.28 -22.27 74.62
CA ASP A 26 17.36 -21.14 74.80
C ASP A 26 18.05 -19.92 75.41
N THR A 27 17.71 -18.72 74.92
CA THR A 27 17.70 -17.40 75.57
C THR A 27 17.20 -16.36 74.55
N GLY A 28 16.06 -15.68 74.71
CA GLY A 28 14.95 -15.88 75.64
C GLY A 28 13.88 -14.78 75.48
N SER A 29 12.62 -15.12 75.79
CA SER A 29 11.56 -14.32 76.44
C SER A 29 11.46 -12.78 76.21
N ASP A 30 10.28 -12.18 76.02
CA ASP A 30 8.95 -12.55 76.55
C ASP A 30 7.81 -12.58 75.52
N ASP A 31 6.77 -13.37 75.82
CA ASP A 31 5.54 -13.55 75.04
C ASP A 31 4.50 -12.43 75.20
N ASN A 32 3.56 -12.36 74.25
CA ASN A 32 2.13 -12.50 74.57
C ASN A 32 1.32 -12.90 73.31
N GLY A 33 0.92 -14.16 73.22
CA GLY A 33 0.14 -14.68 72.10
C GLY A 33 -1.38 -14.58 72.30
N VAL A 34 -2.12 -14.39 71.20
CA VAL A 34 -3.57 -14.63 71.13
C VAL A 34 -3.86 -15.50 69.91
N ALA A 35 -4.54 -16.62 70.11
CA ALA A 35 -5.08 -17.41 69.02
C ALA A 35 -6.45 -16.85 68.60
N GLY A 36 -6.59 -16.44 67.34
CA GLY A 36 -7.85 -15.95 66.78
C GLY A 36 -7.82 -15.93 65.26
N GLY A 37 -8.85 -16.53 64.64
CA GLY A 37 -9.08 -16.37 63.20
C GLY A 37 -9.94 -15.13 62.95
N ALA A 38 -9.47 -14.24 62.09
CA ALA A 38 -10.20 -13.08 61.58
C ALA A 38 -9.74 -12.77 60.15
N SER A 39 -10.56 -12.05 59.39
CA SER A 39 -10.27 -11.61 58.03
C SER A 39 -9.10 -10.62 57.99
N GLY A 40 -8.25 -10.74 56.98
CA GLY A 40 -7.28 -9.71 56.57
C GLY A 40 -7.94 -8.53 55.87
N ASP A 41 -9.01 -7.99 56.47
CA ASP A 41 -9.74 -6.84 55.96
C ASP A 41 -9.03 -5.55 56.43
N ALA A 42 -8.09 -5.08 55.62
CA ALA A 42 -7.34 -3.85 55.86
C ALA A 42 -8.22 -2.64 55.52
N GLY A 43 -9.19 -2.37 56.40
CA GLY A 43 -10.28 -1.43 56.18
C GLY A 43 -9.88 0.00 55.81
N ILE A 44 -10.86 0.72 55.25
CA ILE A 44 -10.73 2.06 54.65
C ILE A 44 -10.12 3.07 55.65
N VAL A 45 -9.16 3.84 55.17
CA VAL A 45 -8.40 4.85 55.92
C VAL A 45 -8.63 6.23 55.30
N ALA A 46 -9.06 7.20 56.11
CA ALA A 46 -9.11 8.59 55.68
C ALA A 46 -7.70 9.20 55.59
N VAL A 47 -7.43 9.96 54.54
CA VAL A 47 -6.14 10.61 54.25
C VAL A 47 -6.31 12.12 54.48
N THR A 48 -5.49 12.74 55.34
CA THR A 48 -5.68 14.14 55.75
C THR A 48 -4.40 14.98 55.64
N ASP A 49 -4.55 16.23 55.20
CA ASP A 49 -3.47 17.19 54.96
C ASP A 49 -2.28 16.61 54.18
N TRP A 50 -2.61 15.78 53.18
CA TRP A 50 -1.64 14.98 52.43
C TRP A 50 -1.08 15.77 51.24
N GLU A 51 0.15 15.42 50.86
CA GLU A 51 0.80 15.91 49.65
C GLU A 51 1.15 14.71 48.77
N VAL A 52 0.66 14.74 47.54
CA VAL A 52 1.01 13.78 46.50
C VAL A 52 1.81 14.50 45.42
N ALA A 53 2.98 13.97 45.11
CA ALA A 53 3.83 14.42 44.01
C ALA A 53 4.10 13.26 43.03
N GLY A 54 4.64 13.57 41.85
CA GLY A 54 4.93 12.56 40.83
C GLY A 54 5.33 13.18 39.50
N VAL A 55 5.55 12.34 38.50
CA VAL A 55 5.72 12.73 37.09
C VAL A 55 4.60 12.18 36.21
N SER A 56 4.21 12.94 35.19
CA SER A 56 3.21 12.56 34.19
C SER A 56 3.86 12.25 32.83
N GLN A 57 3.75 11.00 32.36
CA GLN A 57 4.60 10.43 31.31
C GLN A 57 3.85 9.51 30.33
N LYS A 58 3.47 10.05 29.16
CA LYS A 58 3.55 9.31 27.89
C LYS A 58 5.04 9.33 27.53
N GLY A 59 5.47 10.34 26.77
CA GLY A 59 6.63 11.13 27.18
C GLY A 59 6.20 12.24 28.16
N PRO A 60 7.11 13.10 28.63
CA PRO A 60 6.81 14.06 29.68
C PRO A 60 5.72 15.06 29.26
N PHE A 61 4.74 15.25 30.14
CA PHE A 61 3.71 16.29 29.95
C PHE A 61 4.34 17.68 30.11
N VAL A 62 3.91 18.64 29.30
CA VAL A 62 4.48 20.00 29.29
C VAL A 62 3.95 20.84 30.46
N THR A 63 4.75 21.82 30.88
CA THR A 63 4.42 22.79 31.94
C THR A 63 3.02 23.41 31.72
N GLY A 64 2.22 23.44 32.78
CA GLY A 64 0.86 24.01 32.77
C GLY A 64 -0.25 23.05 32.34
N SER A 65 0.07 21.82 31.92
CA SER A 65 -0.93 20.75 31.73
C SER A 65 -1.66 20.45 33.06
N ALA A 66 -2.92 20.01 32.98
CA ALA A 66 -3.76 19.81 34.16
C ALA A 66 -3.48 18.47 34.83
N VAL A 67 -3.53 18.45 36.17
CA VAL A 67 -3.51 17.21 36.98
C VAL A 67 -4.64 17.28 38.00
N THR A 68 -5.35 16.18 38.21
CA THR A 68 -6.39 16.07 39.23
C THR A 68 -6.21 14.82 40.08
N VAL A 69 -6.56 14.92 41.36
CA VAL A 69 -6.75 13.77 42.27
C VAL A 69 -8.24 13.67 42.56
N GLN A 70 -8.84 12.50 42.38
CA GLN A 70 -10.28 12.26 42.50
C GLN A 70 -10.51 11.11 43.51
N GLU A 71 -11.35 11.35 44.51
CA GLU A 71 -11.62 10.40 45.60
C GLU A 71 -12.47 9.21 45.11
N LEU A 72 -12.08 7.99 45.50
CA LEU A 72 -12.86 6.78 45.27
C LEU A 72 -13.46 6.23 46.57
N ASP A 73 -14.75 5.88 46.52
CA ASP A 73 -15.42 5.11 47.57
C ASP A 73 -14.69 3.79 47.82
N GLY A 74 -14.24 3.56 49.04
CA GLY A 74 -13.33 2.45 49.39
C GLY A 74 -13.95 1.05 49.39
N ILE A 75 -15.20 0.89 48.94
CA ILE A 75 -15.85 -0.43 48.75
C ILE A 75 -16.20 -0.66 47.27
N THR A 76 -16.66 0.38 46.57
CA THR A 76 -17.21 0.27 45.22
C THR A 76 -16.33 0.89 44.13
N LEU A 77 -15.24 1.57 44.51
CA LEU A 77 -14.35 2.35 43.65
C LEU A 77 -15.08 3.37 42.75
N LYS A 78 -16.24 3.85 43.19
CA LYS A 78 -16.97 4.92 42.49
C LYS A 78 -16.43 6.28 42.94
N GLN A 79 -16.29 7.19 41.98
CA GLN A 79 -15.92 8.57 42.25
C GLN A 79 -16.97 9.22 43.16
N THR A 80 -16.54 9.84 44.26
CA THR A 80 -17.46 10.54 45.20
C THR A 80 -17.85 11.94 44.70
N GLY A 81 -17.12 12.47 43.73
CA GLY A 81 -17.21 13.85 43.24
C GLY A 81 -16.23 14.82 43.92
N LYS A 82 -15.56 14.39 44.99
CA LYS A 82 -14.50 15.16 45.67
C LYS A 82 -13.22 15.12 44.82
N SER A 83 -12.69 16.28 44.46
CA SER A 83 -11.49 16.38 43.63
C SER A 83 -10.60 17.57 43.99
N PHE A 84 -9.29 17.34 43.86
CA PHE A 84 -8.23 18.33 44.06
C PHE A 84 -7.53 18.57 42.72
N LYS A 85 -7.17 19.82 42.42
CA LYS A 85 -6.63 20.21 41.10
C LYS A 85 -5.26 20.86 41.25
N GLY A 86 -4.33 20.39 40.44
CA GLY A 86 -2.99 20.92 40.26
C GLY A 86 -2.65 21.17 38.79
N THR A 87 -1.38 21.45 38.56
CA THR A 87 -0.81 21.59 37.23
C THR A 87 0.61 21.05 37.21
N ILE A 88 1.04 20.53 36.08
CA ILE A 88 2.42 20.19 35.79
C ILE A 88 3.29 21.45 35.95
N LYS A 89 4.40 21.33 36.70
CA LYS A 89 5.29 22.43 37.12
C LYS A 89 6.55 22.57 36.26
N SER A 90 6.90 21.55 35.48
CA SER A 90 8.07 21.55 34.60
C SER A 90 7.79 20.76 33.32
N ASP A 91 8.64 20.93 32.30
CA ASP A 91 8.57 20.13 31.08
C ASP A 91 9.10 18.68 31.24
N LYS A 92 9.43 18.24 32.47
CA LYS A 92 9.63 16.82 32.82
C LYS A 92 8.31 16.10 33.15
N GLY A 93 7.21 16.81 33.31
CA GLY A 93 5.96 16.27 33.82
C GLY A 93 5.84 16.31 35.35
N ASP A 94 6.74 16.98 36.08
CA ASP A 94 6.70 17.07 37.55
C ASP A 94 5.39 17.72 38.05
N PHE A 95 4.74 17.15 39.05
CA PHE A 95 3.64 17.79 39.78
C PHE A 95 3.72 17.58 41.29
N ALA A 96 3.03 18.45 42.02
CA ALA A 96 2.73 18.30 43.44
C ALA A 96 1.36 18.93 43.74
N ILE A 97 0.53 18.23 44.51
CA ILE A 97 -0.80 18.68 44.97
C ILE A 97 -0.82 18.48 46.48
N LYS A 98 -1.12 19.57 47.20
CA LYS A 98 -1.11 19.67 48.67
C LYS A 98 -2.53 19.75 49.23
N ASP A 99 -2.63 19.68 50.55
CA ASP A 99 -3.86 19.88 51.32
C ASP A 99 -4.96 18.86 50.95
N ILE A 100 -4.55 17.70 50.40
CA ILE A 100 -5.43 16.61 49.99
C ILE A 100 -6.06 15.98 51.24
N ASN A 101 -7.38 15.94 51.23
CA ASN A 101 -8.20 15.46 52.34
C ASN A 101 -9.29 14.53 51.78
N LEU A 102 -9.19 13.23 52.06
CA LEU A 102 -10.01 12.14 51.52
C LEU A 102 -10.60 11.29 52.66
N GLU A 103 -11.81 10.78 52.47
CA GLU A 103 -12.50 9.85 53.39
C GLU A 103 -12.09 8.38 53.16
N SER A 104 -11.39 8.13 52.05
CA SER A 104 -10.88 6.84 51.59
C SER A 104 -9.47 7.03 51.04
N GLN A 105 -8.60 6.04 51.23
CA GLN A 105 -7.22 6.11 50.76
C GLN A 105 -7.08 5.93 49.24
N TYR A 106 -8.14 5.44 48.58
CA TYR A 106 -8.11 5.14 47.15
C TYR A 106 -8.45 6.37 46.32
N ALA A 107 -7.63 6.62 45.30
CA ALA A 107 -7.78 7.77 44.42
C ALA A 107 -7.47 7.43 42.96
N ILE A 108 -8.11 8.16 42.05
CA ILE A 108 -7.67 8.28 40.66
C ILE A 108 -6.85 9.56 40.56
N LEU A 109 -5.64 9.44 40.04
CA LEU A 109 -4.93 10.59 39.48
C LEU A 109 -5.18 10.62 37.98
N GLU A 110 -5.50 11.80 37.45
CA GLU A 110 -5.71 12.01 36.01
C GLU A 110 -4.92 13.24 35.56
N ALA A 111 -4.06 13.06 34.56
CA ALA A 111 -3.28 14.13 33.94
C ALA A 111 -3.69 14.32 32.49
N SER A 112 -3.98 15.56 32.11
CA SER A 112 -4.51 15.91 30.78
C SER A 112 -3.77 17.10 30.19
N GLY A 113 -3.23 16.93 28.99
CA GLY A 113 -2.45 17.97 28.31
C GLY A 113 -1.54 17.43 27.22
N TYR A 114 -0.67 18.31 26.73
CA TYR A 114 0.29 17.99 25.67
C TYR A 114 1.54 17.34 26.27
N TYR A 115 2.15 16.42 25.53
CA TYR A 115 3.37 15.72 25.92
C TYR A 115 4.51 16.00 24.92
N ARG A 116 5.73 15.57 25.25
CA ARG A 116 6.80 15.41 24.26
C ARG A 116 6.77 13.97 23.76
N ASP A 117 6.64 13.78 22.47
CA ASP A 117 6.60 12.48 21.80
C ASP A 117 8.02 11.96 21.56
N GLU A 118 8.27 10.72 22.00
CA GLU A 118 9.54 10.00 21.91
C GLU A 118 9.96 9.71 20.46
N ILE A 119 9.00 9.54 19.53
CA ILE A 119 9.26 9.11 18.15
C ILE A 119 9.71 10.29 17.28
N SER A 120 9.03 11.44 17.37
CA SER A 120 9.40 12.67 16.65
C SER A 120 10.34 13.60 17.43
N GLY A 121 10.48 13.40 18.75
CA GLY A 121 11.22 14.26 19.68
C GLY A 121 10.54 15.61 19.98
N LYS A 122 9.35 15.86 19.44
CA LYS A 122 8.65 17.15 19.45
C LYS A 122 7.51 17.17 20.46
N LYS A 123 6.93 18.35 20.70
CA LYS A 123 5.66 18.46 21.42
C LYS A 123 4.52 17.89 20.56
N SER A 124 3.60 17.15 21.17
CA SER A 124 2.41 16.58 20.54
C SER A 124 1.52 17.64 19.87
N ALA A 125 0.82 17.26 18.79
CA ALA A 125 -0.09 18.14 18.07
C ALA A 125 -1.42 18.40 18.80
N ALA A 126 -1.85 17.45 19.63
CA ALA A 126 -3.04 17.51 20.47
C ALA A 126 -2.72 17.01 21.90
N PRO A 127 -3.58 17.27 22.90
CA PRO A 127 -3.43 16.72 24.24
C PRO A 127 -3.92 15.27 24.31
N VAL A 128 -3.39 14.50 25.26
CA VAL A 128 -3.93 13.20 25.70
C VAL A 128 -4.27 13.25 27.19
N THR A 129 -4.96 12.22 27.69
CA THR A 129 -5.28 12.09 29.12
C THR A 129 -4.86 10.72 29.61
N LEU A 130 -3.99 10.66 30.63
CA LEU A 130 -3.57 9.43 31.30
C LEU A 130 -4.16 9.36 32.71
N ARG A 131 -4.28 8.14 33.24
CA ARG A 131 -4.81 7.85 34.58
C ARG A 131 -3.84 6.99 35.39
N ALA A 132 -3.99 7.02 36.71
CA ALA A 132 -3.42 6.06 37.65
C ALA A 132 -4.43 5.80 38.78
N LEU A 133 -4.64 4.54 39.15
CA LEU A 133 -5.40 4.15 40.33
C LEU A 133 -4.41 3.69 41.41
N THR A 134 -4.43 4.38 42.55
CA THR A 134 -3.46 4.20 43.65
C THR A 134 -4.15 4.08 45.00
N ASP A 135 -3.51 3.36 45.92
CA ASP A 135 -3.71 3.55 47.37
C ASP A 135 -2.76 4.68 47.83
N LEU A 136 -3.26 5.66 48.58
CA LEU A 136 -2.47 6.80 49.11
C LEU A 136 -2.10 6.68 50.59
N LYS A 137 -2.52 5.62 51.29
CA LYS A 137 -2.39 5.45 52.74
C LYS A 137 -0.96 5.66 53.25
N ASP A 138 0.00 5.06 52.54
CA ASP A 138 1.43 5.16 52.83
C ASP A 138 2.24 5.71 51.62
N ARG A 139 1.60 5.96 50.46
CA ARG A 139 2.22 6.45 49.21
C ARG A 139 2.08 7.98 49.07
N LYS A 140 3.21 8.65 48.80
CA LYS A 140 3.32 10.11 48.55
C LYS A 140 3.90 10.47 47.19
N HIS A 141 4.50 9.50 46.50
CA HIS A 141 4.94 9.62 45.13
C HIS A 141 4.02 8.75 44.27
N VAL A 142 3.41 9.32 43.24
CA VAL A 142 2.46 8.62 42.36
C VAL A 142 2.70 9.12 40.94
N ASN A 143 3.36 8.34 40.10
CA ASN A 143 3.54 8.67 38.69
C ASN A 143 2.27 8.32 37.91
N ILE A 144 2.00 9.10 36.88
CA ILE A 144 0.85 8.92 35.97
C ILE A 144 1.45 8.63 34.60
N ASN A 145 1.52 7.36 34.22
CA ASN A 145 2.22 6.95 33.02
C ASN A 145 1.36 6.02 32.15
N LEU A 146 1.94 5.49 31.06
CA LEU A 146 1.16 4.67 30.15
C LEU A 146 0.77 3.31 30.75
N LEU A 147 1.61 2.69 31.59
CA LEU A 147 1.24 1.46 32.30
C LEU A 147 0.07 1.70 33.26
N THR A 148 0.14 2.75 34.09
CA THR A 148 -0.93 3.08 35.05
C THR A 148 -2.26 3.39 34.37
N HIS A 149 -2.23 3.81 33.11
CA HIS A 149 -3.43 4.06 32.30
C HIS A 149 -3.98 2.79 31.66
N LEU A 150 -3.13 1.92 31.10
CA LEU A 150 -3.55 0.68 30.43
C LEU A 150 -4.02 -0.40 31.42
N GLU A 151 -3.55 -0.38 32.68
CA GLU A 151 -4.09 -1.27 33.72
C GLU A 151 -5.46 -0.81 34.26
N TYR A 152 -5.83 0.47 34.10
CA TYR A 152 -6.88 1.13 34.89
C TYR A 152 -8.24 0.41 34.85
N GLU A 153 -8.80 0.15 33.67
CA GLU A 153 -10.11 -0.51 33.54
C GLU A 153 -10.05 -1.99 33.99
N ARG A 154 -8.88 -2.63 33.89
CA ARG A 154 -8.66 -4.00 34.37
C ARG A 154 -8.61 -4.07 35.90
N VAL A 155 -7.92 -3.13 36.55
CA VAL A 155 -7.94 -3.01 38.02
C VAL A 155 -9.36 -2.77 38.52
N MET A 156 -10.10 -1.86 37.87
CA MET A 156 -11.51 -1.62 38.17
C MET A 156 -12.34 -2.90 38.08
N TYR A 157 -12.29 -3.64 36.96
CA TYR A 157 -13.04 -4.90 36.78
C TYR A 157 -12.66 -6.00 37.79
N LEU A 158 -11.36 -6.16 38.10
CA LEU A 158 -10.90 -7.15 39.06
C LEU A 158 -11.40 -6.86 40.48
N VAL A 159 -11.53 -5.59 40.87
CA VAL A 159 -12.09 -5.21 42.17
C VAL A 159 -13.62 -5.24 42.16
N THR A 160 -14.29 -4.59 41.19
CA THR A 160 -15.76 -4.49 41.21
C THR A 160 -16.44 -5.81 40.86
N GLU A 161 -15.94 -6.58 39.90
CA GLU A 161 -16.61 -7.81 39.44
C GLU A 161 -15.98 -9.09 39.99
N LYS A 162 -14.65 -9.15 40.15
CA LYS A 162 -13.97 -10.35 40.72
C LYS A 162 -13.72 -10.26 42.23
N LYS A 163 -14.00 -9.13 42.87
CA LYS A 163 -13.88 -8.91 44.33
C LYS A 163 -12.47 -9.16 44.90
N LYS A 164 -11.43 -8.91 44.10
CA LYS A 164 -10.04 -8.88 44.57
C LYS A 164 -9.77 -7.64 45.42
N SER A 165 -8.76 -7.70 46.29
CA SER A 165 -8.20 -6.49 46.88
C SER A 165 -7.49 -5.65 45.81
N ILE A 166 -7.33 -4.35 46.05
CA ILE A 166 -6.74 -3.43 45.07
C ILE A 166 -5.27 -3.75 44.80
N ALA A 167 -4.52 -4.23 45.80
CA ALA A 167 -3.16 -4.74 45.62
C ALA A 167 -3.12 -5.96 44.69
N GLU A 168 -3.92 -7.00 44.94
CA GLU A 168 -4.02 -8.19 44.07
C GLU A 168 -4.58 -7.89 42.67
N ALA A 169 -5.33 -6.79 42.51
CA ALA A 169 -5.89 -6.34 41.25
C ALA A 169 -4.84 -5.59 40.41
N LYS A 170 -4.09 -4.66 41.01
CA LYS A 170 -2.96 -3.98 40.36
C LYS A 170 -1.85 -4.94 39.98
N GLU A 171 -1.39 -5.76 40.93
CA GLU A 171 -0.34 -6.76 40.71
C GLU A 171 -0.74 -7.78 39.61
N GLN A 172 -2.03 -8.10 39.46
CA GLN A 172 -2.51 -8.90 38.33
C GLN A 172 -2.56 -8.10 37.02
N ALA A 173 -3.18 -6.92 37.02
CA ALA A 173 -3.39 -6.10 35.83
C ALA A 173 -2.05 -5.68 35.19
N GLU A 174 -1.07 -5.26 35.99
CA GLU A 174 0.28 -4.92 35.53
C GLU A 174 0.92 -6.10 34.78
N ARG A 175 0.89 -7.31 35.36
CA ARG A 175 1.43 -8.52 34.70
C ARG A 175 0.68 -8.88 33.42
N GLU A 176 -0.64 -8.68 33.36
CA GLU A 176 -1.45 -8.91 32.16
C GLU A 176 -1.15 -7.89 31.04
N VAL A 177 -0.88 -6.63 31.40
CA VAL A 177 -0.38 -5.60 30.46
C VAL A 177 1.02 -5.95 29.96
N LEU A 178 1.97 -6.25 30.86
CA LEU A 178 3.35 -6.57 30.49
C LEU A 178 3.45 -7.83 29.61
N ALA A 179 2.78 -8.92 30.00
CA ALA A 179 2.74 -10.15 29.22
C ALA A 179 2.12 -9.97 27.82
N THR A 180 1.17 -9.04 27.69
CA THR A 180 0.57 -8.67 26.40
C THR A 180 1.58 -8.08 25.42
N PHE A 181 2.64 -7.41 25.90
CA PHE A 181 3.77 -6.95 25.10
C PHE A 181 4.93 -7.96 25.03
N GLY A 182 4.75 -9.18 25.56
CA GLY A 182 5.82 -10.19 25.65
C GLY A 182 6.94 -9.79 26.61
N ILE A 183 6.63 -8.98 27.62
CA ILE A 183 7.56 -8.55 28.66
C ILE A 183 7.34 -9.41 29.91
N GLU A 184 8.40 -10.09 30.35
CA GLU A 184 8.43 -10.89 31.57
C GLU A 184 9.45 -10.31 32.56
N GLY A 185 9.08 -10.22 33.84
CA GLY A 185 9.94 -9.75 34.92
C GLY A 185 9.14 -9.29 36.14
N ASP A 186 9.77 -9.34 37.32
CA ASP A 186 9.26 -8.71 38.54
C ASP A 186 9.79 -7.26 38.59
N PHE A 187 8.91 -6.27 38.53
CA PHE A 187 9.26 -4.85 38.55
C PHE A 187 8.70 -4.15 39.81
N ALA A 188 8.99 -2.86 39.97
CA ALA A 188 8.26 -2.01 40.92
C ALA A 188 6.90 -1.61 40.33
N GLU A 189 5.91 -1.39 41.18
CA GLU A 189 4.54 -1.04 40.77
C GLU A 189 4.50 0.11 39.77
N SER A 190 3.51 0.09 38.88
CA SER A 190 3.42 1.03 37.76
C SER A 190 3.46 2.52 38.16
N GLU A 191 2.94 2.94 39.32
CA GLU A 191 3.05 4.34 39.79
C GLU A 191 4.44 4.73 40.32
N ASP A 192 5.35 3.79 40.56
CA ASP A 192 6.73 4.09 40.99
C ASP A 192 7.71 4.14 39.80
N LEU A 193 7.29 3.75 38.59
CA LEU A 193 8.12 3.74 37.37
C LEU A 193 8.24 5.12 36.71
N ASN A 194 9.41 5.40 36.12
CA ASN A 194 9.80 6.69 35.55
C ASN A 194 10.74 6.52 34.32
N ILE A 195 10.36 7.04 33.15
CA ILE A 195 11.16 6.92 31.90
C ILE A 195 12.50 7.66 31.92
N PHE A 196 12.76 8.48 32.94
CA PHE A 196 14.03 9.20 33.14
C PHE A 196 14.99 8.51 34.11
N GLU A 197 14.64 7.33 34.62
CA GLU A 197 15.45 6.57 35.56
C GLU A 197 15.95 5.26 34.94
N THR A 198 17.10 4.77 35.41
CA THR A 198 17.64 3.47 35.01
C THR A 198 16.87 2.34 35.66
N GLY A 199 16.80 1.18 35.00
CA GLY A 199 16.13 -0.02 35.52
C GLY A 199 15.27 -0.72 34.46
N ASP A 200 14.99 -2.00 34.69
CA ASP A 200 14.30 -2.84 33.70
C ASP A 200 12.79 -2.58 33.60
N GLY A 201 12.13 -2.19 34.68
CA GLY A 201 10.75 -1.69 34.65
C GLY A 201 10.63 -0.32 33.97
N ASN A 202 11.58 0.58 34.22
CA ASN A 202 11.65 1.89 33.55
C ASN A 202 11.90 1.74 32.04
N ALA A 203 12.70 0.75 31.64
CA ALA A 203 12.89 0.35 30.25
C ALA A 203 11.62 -0.27 29.64
N ALA A 204 10.86 -1.08 30.39
CA ALA A 204 9.61 -1.67 29.94
C ALA A 204 8.52 -0.60 29.72
N LEU A 205 8.38 0.36 30.66
CA LEU A 205 7.49 1.51 30.54
C LEU A 205 7.78 2.33 29.28
N LEU A 206 9.06 2.69 29.05
CA LEU A 206 9.46 3.43 27.86
C LEU A 206 9.22 2.63 26.58
N ALA A 207 9.47 1.31 26.58
CA ALA A 207 9.20 0.45 25.43
C ALA A 207 7.71 0.38 25.09
N ILE A 208 6.83 0.24 26.08
CA ILE A 208 5.37 0.25 25.88
C ILE A 208 4.91 1.62 25.37
N SER A 209 5.49 2.71 25.89
CA SER A 209 5.22 4.07 25.38
C SER A 209 5.63 4.26 23.91
N VAL A 210 6.76 3.67 23.50
CA VAL A 210 7.24 3.66 22.12
C VAL A 210 6.37 2.78 21.21
N LEU A 211 6.04 1.56 21.64
CA LEU A 211 5.20 0.61 20.89
C LEU A 211 3.76 1.11 20.70
N MET A 212 3.15 1.67 21.74
CA MET A 212 1.77 2.19 21.66
C MET A 212 1.66 3.46 20.81
N GLN A 213 2.74 4.25 20.69
CA GLN A 213 2.79 5.37 19.74
C GLN A 213 2.99 4.87 18.30
N SER A 214 3.97 3.98 18.07
CA SER A 214 4.41 3.52 16.75
C SER A 214 4.53 4.68 15.72
N ASP A 215 3.81 4.56 14.62
CA ASP A 215 3.49 5.49 13.55
C ASP A 215 2.18 6.27 13.77
N ALA A 216 1.39 5.94 14.79
CA ALA A 216 0.08 6.55 15.03
C ALA A 216 0.21 8.02 15.47
N ASP A 217 -0.75 8.83 15.02
CA ASP A 217 -0.89 10.21 15.47
C ASP A 217 -1.52 10.28 16.88
N VAL A 218 -1.84 11.49 17.36
CA VAL A 218 -2.40 11.66 18.71
C VAL A 218 -3.84 11.13 18.81
N ALA A 219 -4.61 11.14 17.71
CA ALA A 219 -5.96 10.57 17.68
C ALA A 219 -5.88 9.04 17.69
N GLY A 220 -5.08 8.43 16.80
CA GLY A 220 -4.87 6.98 16.73
C GLY A 220 -4.28 6.39 18.00
N LEU A 221 -3.36 7.10 18.68
CA LEU A 221 -2.91 6.71 20.03
C LEU A 221 -4.07 6.70 21.03
N THR A 222 -4.95 7.71 21.01
CA THR A 222 -6.08 7.83 21.94
C THR A 222 -7.11 6.72 21.72
N GLU A 223 -7.40 6.40 20.46
CA GLU A 223 -8.26 5.29 20.04
C GLU A 223 -7.67 3.95 20.49
N ARG A 224 -6.41 3.67 20.14
CA ARG A 224 -5.68 2.44 20.52
C ARG A 224 -5.59 2.22 22.03
N MET A 225 -5.38 3.28 22.83
CA MET A 225 -5.41 3.18 24.31
C MET A 225 -6.81 2.80 24.83
N GLY A 226 -7.87 3.31 24.20
CA GLY A 226 -9.25 2.96 24.52
C GLY A 226 -9.58 1.51 24.17
N GLU A 227 -9.27 1.07 22.95
CA GLU A 227 -9.51 -0.30 22.47
C GLU A 227 -8.72 -1.35 23.28
N PHE A 228 -7.45 -1.07 23.58
CA PHE A 228 -6.64 -1.90 24.48
C PHE A 228 -7.33 -2.04 25.85
N SER A 229 -7.78 -0.92 26.44
CA SER A 229 -8.41 -0.91 27.77
C SER A 229 -9.73 -1.71 27.78
N ILE A 230 -10.53 -1.58 26.72
CA ILE A 230 -11.78 -2.35 26.54
C ILE A 230 -11.49 -3.85 26.43
N SER A 231 -10.49 -4.24 25.62
CA SER A 231 -10.12 -5.65 25.45
C SER A 231 -9.60 -6.26 26.75
N LEU A 232 -8.68 -5.58 27.43
CA LEU A 232 -8.03 -6.12 28.62
C LEU A 232 -9.00 -6.24 29.80
N ALA A 233 -9.96 -5.32 29.94
CA ALA A 233 -10.84 -5.19 31.11
C ALA A 233 -11.45 -6.53 31.57
N GLU A 234 -12.15 -7.24 30.70
CA GLU A 234 -12.82 -8.51 31.05
C GLU A 234 -11.89 -9.73 30.99
N GLY A 235 -11.11 -9.85 29.93
CA GLY A 235 -10.27 -11.03 29.66
C GLY A 235 -8.99 -11.09 30.48
N GLY A 236 -8.26 -9.97 30.57
CA GLY A 236 -6.84 -9.95 30.91
C GLY A 236 -5.93 -10.17 29.70
N SER A 237 -6.48 -10.07 28.49
CA SER A 237 -5.76 -10.24 27.23
C SER A 237 -6.18 -9.15 26.23
N TRP A 238 -5.21 -8.66 25.47
CA TRP A 238 -5.47 -7.82 24.30
C TRP A 238 -5.71 -8.73 23.09
N ASP A 239 -6.96 -8.87 22.67
CA ASP A 239 -7.42 -9.85 21.68
C ASP A 239 -7.51 -9.26 20.26
N ASP A 240 -6.82 -8.13 20.05
CA ASP A 240 -6.62 -7.49 18.75
C ASP A 240 -5.31 -7.99 18.13
N ALA A 241 -5.43 -8.80 17.08
CA ALA A 241 -4.29 -9.32 16.34
C ALA A 241 -3.76 -8.33 15.29
N ASP A 242 -4.60 -7.45 14.76
CA ASP A 242 -4.27 -6.53 13.68
C ASP A 242 -3.48 -5.31 14.19
N ALA A 243 -3.88 -4.70 15.32
CA ALA A 243 -3.10 -3.64 15.95
C ALA A 243 -1.75 -4.16 16.49
N LYS A 244 -1.74 -5.34 17.13
CA LYS A 244 -0.49 -6.00 17.55
C LYS A 244 0.45 -6.23 16.38
N THR A 245 -0.07 -6.69 15.24
CA THR A 245 0.75 -6.96 14.06
C THR A 245 1.21 -5.68 13.39
N THR A 246 0.37 -4.65 13.30
CA THR A 246 0.74 -3.32 12.76
C THR A 246 1.90 -2.71 13.56
N ILE A 247 1.84 -2.80 14.90
CA ILE A 247 2.92 -2.34 15.78
C ILE A 247 4.18 -3.23 15.65
N ALA A 248 4.02 -4.54 15.43
CA ALA A 248 5.13 -5.45 15.23
C ALA A 248 5.86 -5.20 13.90
N ASP A 249 5.12 -4.95 12.82
CA ASP A 249 5.64 -4.56 11.51
C ASP A 249 6.44 -3.24 11.62
N TRP A 250 5.85 -2.24 12.29
CA TRP A 250 6.54 -0.97 12.58
C TRP A 250 7.80 -1.17 13.42
N ALA A 251 7.72 -1.96 14.50
CA ALA A 251 8.83 -2.22 15.42
C ALA A 251 9.98 -2.98 14.73
N CYS A 252 9.65 -3.91 13.83
CA CYS A 252 10.60 -4.60 12.95
C CYS A 252 11.33 -3.60 12.05
N ASP A 253 10.59 -2.72 11.36
CA ASP A 253 11.17 -1.73 10.44
C ASP A 253 12.14 -0.77 11.14
N VAL A 254 11.74 -0.19 12.27
CA VAL A 254 12.59 0.76 13.01
C VAL A 254 13.77 0.09 13.71
N ASP A 255 13.69 -1.20 14.04
CA ASP A 255 14.79 -1.94 14.66
C ASP A 255 15.82 -2.41 13.63
N LEU A 256 15.38 -2.96 12.48
CA LEU A 256 16.27 -3.32 11.36
C LEU A 256 17.01 -2.12 10.78
N LYS A 257 16.30 -0.99 10.58
CA LYS A 257 16.91 0.28 10.12
C LYS A 257 17.76 0.98 11.18
N GLY A 258 17.88 0.43 12.40
CA GLY A 258 18.61 1.03 13.52
C GLY A 258 17.99 2.34 14.06
N SER A 259 16.77 2.68 13.65
CA SER A 259 16.05 3.91 14.00
C SER A 259 15.66 3.99 15.48
N LEU A 260 15.68 2.88 16.23
CA LEU A 260 15.56 2.93 17.70
C LEU A 260 16.62 3.84 18.35
N SER A 261 17.83 3.95 17.76
CA SER A 261 18.87 4.88 18.21
C SER A 261 18.46 6.36 18.10
N LYS A 262 17.58 6.71 17.15
CA LYS A 262 17.00 8.04 16.99
C LYS A 262 15.93 8.31 18.06
N VAL A 263 15.12 7.31 18.41
CA VAL A 263 14.12 7.39 19.50
C VAL A 263 14.84 7.60 20.84
N ARG A 264 15.90 6.83 21.13
CA ARG A 264 16.81 7.06 22.26
C ARG A 264 17.33 8.51 22.27
N LYS A 265 17.91 8.95 21.16
CA LYS A 265 18.49 10.29 21.04
C LYS A 265 17.47 11.41 21.26
N ASN A 266 16.23 11.26 20.80
CA ASN A 266 15.18 12.25 21.03
C ASN A 266 14.96 12.50 22.54
N VAL A 267 14.95 11.44 23.35
CA VAL A 267 14.78 11.53 24.81
C VAL A 267 16.04 12.07 25.49
N GLU A 268 17.23 11.72 25.00
CA GLU A 268 18.52 12.26 25.47
C GLU A 268 18.65 13.77 25.18
N ASP A 269 18.24 14.23 23.99
CA ASP A 269 18.29 15.64 23.57
C ASP A 269 17.36 16.55 24.39
N TRP A 270 16.36 16.00 25.10
CA TRP A 270 15.55 16.74 26.08
C TRP A 270 16.32 17.08 27.36
N LYS A 271 17.38 16.33 27.70
CA LYS A 271 18.30 16.57 28.84
C LYS A 271 17.60 16.56 30.20
N TYR A 272 16.64 15.66 30.37
CA TYR A 272 15.90 15.46 31.62
C TYR A 272 16.40 14.26 32.45
N ALA A 273 17.19 13.37 31.85
CA ALA A 273 17.84 12.22 32.48
C ALA A 273 19.35 12.22 32.15
N ASP A 274 20.17 11.64 33.03
CA ASP A 274 21.60 11.40 32.75
C ASP A 274 21.83 10.13 31.90
N THR A 275 20.84 9.23 31.83
CA THR A 275 20.86 8.01 31.01
C THR A 275 19.43 7.58 30.73
N VAL A 276 19.08 7.38 29.46
CA VAL A 276 17.78 6.83 29.06
C VAL A 276 17.78 5.31 29.24
N PRO A 277 16.74 4.70 29.87
CA PRO A 277 16.72 3.27 30.14
C PRO A 277 16.78 2.41 28.86
N ALA A 278 17.18 1.14 28.99
CA ALA A 278 17.47 0.23 27.87
C ALA A 278 16.19 -0.42 27.29
N PHE A 279 15.31 0.40 26.73
CA PHE A 279 13.98 0.01 26.24
C PHE A 279 14.01 -0.87 24.99
N GLU A 280 15.06 -0.78 24.18
CA GLU A 280 15.14 -1.38 22.84
C GLU A 280 14.92 -2.89 22.86
N LYS A 281 15.47 -3.59 23.86
CA LYS A 281 15.32 -5.05 24.01
C LYS A 281 13.85 -5.51 24.02
N TYR A 282 12.94 -4.70 24.57
CA TYR A 282 11.53 -5.04 24.65
C TYR A 282 10.79 -4.72 23.34
N VAL A 283 11.17 -3.63 22.65
CA VAL A 283 10.64 -3.31 21.31
C VAL A 283 11.06 -4.38 20.29
N THR A 284 12.32 -4.80 20.34
CA THR A 284 12.88 -5.92 19.59
C THR A 284 12.16 -7.23 19.90
N ASN A 285 12.02 -7.60 21.17
CA ASN A 285 11.32 -8.83 21.57
C ASN A 285 9.84 -8.83 21.17
N PHE A 286 9.16 -7.68 21.18
CA PHE A 286 7.75 -7.58 20.79
C PHE A 286 7.53 -8.06 19.35
N TRP A 287 8.32 -7.58 18.39
CA TRP A 287 8.16 -8.01 16.99
C TRP A 287 8.65 -9.45 16.78
N TRP A 288 9.74 -9.87 17.44
CA TRP A 288 10.22 -11.27 17.39
C TRP A 288 9.17 -12.27 17.88
N ASN A 289 8.40 -11.91 18.91
CA ASN A 289 7.35 -12.76 19.48
C ASN A 289 6.10 -12.74 18.59
N ASN A 290 5.66 -11.57 18.11
CA ASN A 290 4.50 -11.46 17.21
C ASN A 290 4.73 -12.14 15.85
N TYR A 291 5.96 -12.15 15.31
CA TYR A 291 6.30 -12.91 14.10
C TYR A 291 6.52 -14.41 14.36
N GLY A 292 6.47 -14.85 15.62
CA GLY A 292 6.72 -16.23 16.04
C GLY A 292 8.18 -16.69 15.87
N LEU A 293 9.14 -15.77 15.72
CA LEU A 293 10.57 -16.06 15.63
C LEU A 293 11.14 -16.49 16.99
N GLY A 294 10.75 -15.79 18.07
CA GLY A 294 11.27 -15.93 19.43
C GLY A 294 12.74 -15.50 19.55
N ALA A 295 13.24 -15.24 20.77
CA ALA A 295 14.55 -14.63 21.00
C ALA A 295 15.74 -15.25 20.22
N CYS A 296 16.44 -14.44 19.43
CA CYS A 296 17.74 -14.79 18.87
C CYS A 296 18.83 -14.77 19.96
N ASN A 297 19.82 -15.66 19.88
CA ASN A 297 20.94 -15.81 20.84
C ASN A 297 21.96 -16.84 20.30
N ASP A 298 23.14 -16.92 20.93
CA ASP A 298 24.27 -17.79 20.56
C ASP A 298 23.93 -19.26 20.24
N LYS A 299 22.86 -19.82 20.85
CA LYS A 299 22.43 -21.22 20.62
C LYS A 299 21.61 -21.40 19.33
N ARG A 300 21.22 -20.29 18.71
CA ARG A 300 20.36 -20.15 17.53
C ARG A 300 21.08 -19.35 16.43
N GLU A 301 22.36 -19.07 16.59
CA GLU A 301 23.18 -18.36 15.61
C GLU A 301 23.19 -19.13 14.27
N ASN A 302 22.94 -18.45 13.16
CA ASN A 302 22.66 -18.99 11.81
C ASN A 302 21.35 -19.80 11.70
N GLU A 303 20.49 -19.84 12.72
CA GLU A 303 19.13 -20.39 12.57
C GLU A 303 18.33 -19.46 11.64
N THR A 304 17.76 -20.01 10.58
CA THR A 304 16.81 -19.30 9.72
C THR A 304 15.38 -19.65 10.14
N LYS A 305 14.56 -18.64 10.40
CA LYS A 305 13.11 -18.79 10.62
C LYS A 305 12.31 -17.89 9.71
N ARG A 306 11.05 -18.28 9.50
CA ARG A 306 10.09 -17.50 8.73
C ARG A 306 9.13 -16.77 9.68
N ASN A 307 8.72 -15.57 9.33
CA ASN A 307 7.57 -14.92 9.97
C ASN A 307 6.31 -15.74 9.71
N VAL A 308 5.67 -16.22 10.78
CA VAL A 308 4.45 -17.06 10.71
C VAL A 308 3.16 -16.26 10.92
N ASN A 309 3.26 -14.97 11.22
CA ASN A 309 2.09 -14.10 11.40
C ASN A 309 1.49 -13.71 10.06
N LYS A 310 0.26 -14.17 9.81
CA LYS A 310 -0.46 -14.00 8.54
C LYS A 310 -0.95 -12.58 8.27
N LEU A 311 -1.08 -11.76 9.32
CA LEU A 311 -1.55 -10.38 9.23
C LEU A 311 -0.41 -9.38 8.93
N SER A 312 0.83 -9.87 8.98
CA SER A 312 2.03 -9.05 8.78
C SER A 312 2.26 -8.76 7.30
N LYS A 313 2.65 -7.53 6.98
CA LYS A 313 3.18 -7.15 5.66
C LYS A 313 4.41 -7.99 5.31
N MET A 314 5.16 -8.41 6.34
CA MET A 314 6.33 -9.29 6.25
C MET A 314 5.96 -10.79 6.38
N TYR A 315 4.69 -11.18 6.20
CA TYR A 315 4.28 -12.59 6.29
C TYR A 315 5.03 -13.44 5.25
N ASN A 316 5.48 -14.62 5.69
CA ASN A 316 6.38 -15.51 4.98
C ASN A 316 7.81 -15.00 4.72
N GLU A 317 8.19 -13.81 5.17
CA GLU A 317 9.59 -13.36 5.05
C GLU A 317 10.52 -14.16 5.97
N TYR A 318 11.76 -14.36 5.55
CA TYR A 318 12.80 -15.09 6.27
C TYR A 318 13.71 -14.14 7.06
N PHE A 319 14.06 -14.60 8.25
CA PHE A 319 14.98 -13.95 9.15
C PHE A 319 16.08 -14.95 9.54
N VAL A 320 17.32 -14.50 9.58
CA VAL A 320 18.47 -15.25 10.11
C VAL A 320 18.88 -14.64 11.45
N CYS A 321 19.16 -15.48 12.43
CA CYS A 321 19.66 -15.06 13.74
C CYS A 321 21.18 -14.92 13.68
N GLU A 322 21.70 -13.69 13.73
CA GLU A 322 23.13 -13.38 13.67
C GLU A 322 23.49 -12.28 14.68
N GLY A 323 24.62 -12.42 15.37
CA GLY A 323 25.07 -11.48 16.39
C GLY A 323 24.07 -11.29 17.54
N GLY A 324 23.21 -12.30 17.79
CA GLY A 324 22.11 -12.20 18.75
C GLY A 324 20.91 -11.35 18.30
N ARG A 325 20.78 -11.00 17.01
CA ARG A 325 19.61 -10.31 16.44
C ARG A 325 19.04 -11.07 15.23
N TRP A 326 17.73 -10.95 15.00
CA TRP A 326 17.13 -11.39 13.73
C TRP A 326 17.34 -10.31 12.65
N LEU A 327 17.83 -10.74 11.49
CA LEU A 327 18.13 -9.91 10.32
C LEU A 327 17.47 -10.51 9.07
N ILE A 328 17.19 -9.71 8.05
CA ILE A 328 16.76 -10.20 6.73
C ILE A 328 18.01 -10.58 5.92
N PRO A 329 18.13 -11.81 5.40
CA PRO A 329 19.34 -12.27 4.71
C PRO A 329 19.53 -11.56 3.37
N GLY A 330 20.43 -10.58 3.34
CA GLY A 330 20.68 -9.70 2.20
C GLY A 330 20.82 -8.23 2.62
N ASP A 331 20.27 -7.85 3.76
CA ASP A 331 20.54 -6.55 4.39
C ASP A 331 21.84 -6.62 5.21
N ASP A 332 22.89 -5.92 4.74
CA ASP A 332 24.18 -5.81 5.43
C ASP A 332 24.03 -5.11 6.79
N ALA A 333 23.88 -5.89 7.86
CA ALA A 333 23.77 -5.38 9.22
C ALA A 333 25.08 -4.75 9.70
N LYS A 334 25.18 -3.43 9.58
CA LYS A 334 26.23 -2.60 10.19
C LYS A 334 26.11 -2.56 11.72
N SER A 335 26.51 -3.65 12.37
CA SER A 335 26.66 -3.72 13.81
C SER A 335 27.81 -2.81 14.28
N SER A 336 27.42 -1.74 14.97
CA SER A 336 28.17 -0.76 15.78
C SER A 336 29.70 -0.84 15.89
N SER A 337 30.39 0.32 15.79
CA SER A 337 31.30 0.80 16.86
C SER A 337 31.83 2.23 16.65
N SER A 338 32.37 2.80 17.73
CA SER A 338 33.11 4.08 17.85
C SER A 338 32.37 5.42 17.70
N VAL A 339 32.41 6.16 18.82
CA VAL A 339 31.96 7.52 19.09
C VAL A 339 32.91 8.57 18.51
N GLU A 340 32.42 9.67 17.93
CA GLU A 340 32.73 11.07 18.34
C GLU A 340 31.94 12.12 17.52
N SER A 341 32.03 13.40 17.92
CA SER A 341 31.15 14.54 17.57
C SER A 341 31.98 15.80 17.23
N PRO A 342 31.39 16.99 16.98
CA PRO A 342 30.30 17.37 16.07
C PRO A 342 30.67 18.61 15.19
N ASN A 343 29.76 19.11 14.31
CA ASN A 343 29.58 20.58 14.21
C ASN A 343 28.27 21.12 13.59
N SER A 344 27.73 22.16 14.26
CA SER A 344 27.05 23.40 13.78
C SER A 344 25.82 23.43 12.82
N SER A 345 24.74 24.08 13.32
CA SER A 345 23.78 25.03 12.65
C SER A 345 22.92 24.53 11.46
N SER A 346 21.57 24.47 11.51
CA SER A 346 20.51 25.52 11.66
C SER A 346 20.24 26.33 10.36
N SER A 347 19.02 26.74 9.99
CA SER A 347 17.76 26.94 10.75
C SER A 347 16.46 26.77 9.92
N SER A 348 15.30 26.88 10.59
CA SER A 348 13.91 26.72 10.12
C SER A 348 13.31 27.84 9.26
N GLU A 349 12.24 27.53 8.49
CA GLU A 349 11.02 28.38 8.34
C GLU A 349 9.82 27.55 7.78
N ASN A 350 8.56 28.03 7.94
CA ASN A 350 7.30 27.29 7.63
C ASN A 350 6.04 28.20 7.79
N PRO A 351 4.79 27.88 7.31
CA PRO A 351 4.33 26.99 6.24
C PRO A 351 3.81 27.83 5.01
N PRO A 352 2.51 28.05 4.61
CA PRO A 352 1.17 27.64 5.09
C PRO A 352 0.16 27.06 4.03
N SER A 353 -0.93 26.47 4.56
CA SER A 353 -2.32 26.36 4.02
C SER A 353 -2.65 25.71 2.66
N SER A 354 -3.14 24.47 2.75
CA SER A 354 -4.39 23.94 2.17
C SER A 354 -4.67 23.98 0.66
N SER A 355 -4.50 22.82 0.03
CA SER A 355 -5.48 22.21 -0.88
C SER A 355 -5.61 20.71 -0.55
N SER A 356 -6.62 20.02 -1.07
CA SER A 356 -6.73 18.56 -0.95
C SER A 356 -5.68 17.89 -1.84
N ILE A 357 -4.63 17.35 -1.23
CA ILE A 357 -3.56 16.62 -1.90
C ILE A 357 -3.92 15.13 -1.86
N ASP A 358 -3.97 14.50 -3.04
CA ASP A 358 -3.96 13.05 -3.19
C ASP A 358 -2.63 12.54 -2.62
N SER A 359 -2.66 11.71 -1.57
CA SER A 359 -1.48 11.48 -0.72
C SER A 359 -0.37 10.67 -1.38
N GLY A 360 -0.65 10.05 -2.53
CA GLY A 360 0.33 9.27 -3.30
C GLY A 360 0.66 7.90 -2.69
N GLU A 361 0.13 7.56 -1.51
CA GLU A 361 0.38 6.29 -0.83
C GLU A 361 -0.55 5.16 -1.32
N PRO A 362 -0.06 3.91 -1.39
CA PRO A 362 -0.86 2.75 -1.79
C PRO A 362 -1.89 2.35 -0.73
N VAL A 363 -3.14 2.09 -1.14
CA VAL A 363 -4.20 1.60 -0.25
C VAL A 363 -4.54 0.15 -0.57
N PHE A 364 -4.23 -0.77 0.35
CA PHE A 364 -4.39 -2.21 0.16
C PHE A 364 -5.83 -2.70 0.41
N GLY A 365 -6.19 -3.83 -0.20
CA GLY A 365 -7.48 -4.49 -0.07
C GLY A 365 -7.46 -5.95 -0.55
N GLU A 366 -8.64 -6.54 -0.72
CA GLU A 366 -8.81 -7.91 -1.21
C GLU A 366 -9.99 -8.06 -2.19
N LEU A 367 -9.88 -9.06 -3.06
CA LEU A 367 -10.90 -9.52 -4.00
C LEU A 367 -11.13 -11.02 -3.80
N THR A 368 -12.36 -11.42 -3.46
CA THR A 368 -12.77 -12.84 -3.59
C THR A 368 -13.37 -13.08 -4.98
N ASP A 369 -12.74 -13.93 -5.78
CA ASP A 369 -13.33 -14.44 -7.01
C ASP A 369 -14.45 -15.44 -6.67
N ALA A 370 -15.70 -15.11 -7.02
CA ALA A 370 -16.86 -15.93 -6.71
C ALA A 370 -16.93 -17.25 -7.50
N ARG A 371 -16.06 -17.44 -8.50
CA ARG A 371 -16.08 -18.58 -9.44
C ARG A 371 -15.29 -19.78 -8.92
N ASP A 372 -14.20 -19.53 -8.20
CA ASP A 372 -13.36 -20.55 -7.55
C ASP A 372 -13.23 -20.37 -6.02
N GLY A 373 -13.71 -19.25 -5.47
CA GLY A 373 -13.62 -18.90 -4.05
C GLY A 373 -12.25 -18.36 -3.64
N ARG A 374 -11.37 -18.03 -4.59
CA ARG A 374 -10.00 -17.60 -4.31
C ARG A 374 -9.98 -16.12 -3.91
N VAL A 375 -9.30 -15.84 -2.80
CA VAL A 375 -8.99 -14.46 -2.38
C VAL A 375 -7.67 -14.06 -3.03
N TYR A 376 -7.65 -12.86 -3.62
CA TYR A 376 -6.51 -12.19 -4.20
C TYR A 376 -6.32 -10.83 -3.52
N LYS A 377 -5.07 -10.43 -3.26
CA LYS A 377 -4.73 -9.10 -2.78
C LYS A 377 -5.01 -8.04 -3.85
N THR A 378 -5.47 -6.87 -3.42
CA THR A 378 -5.63 -5.69 -4.27
C THR A 378 -4.86 -4.50 -3.71
N VAL A 379 -4.51 -3.56 -4.59
CA VAL A 379 -3.90 -2.30 -4.20
C VAL A 379 -4.44 -1.15 -5.05
N LYS A 380 -4.81 -0.06 -4.39
CA LYS A 380 -5.27 1.17 -5.02
C LYS A 380 -4.12 2.17 -5.13
N LEU A 381 -3.84 2.56 -6.36
CA LEU A 381 -2.73 3.41 -6.78
C LEU A 381 -3.33 4.63 -7.51
N GLY A 382 -3.33 5.78 -6.83
CA GLY A 382 -4.06 6.97 -7.26
C GLY A 382 -5.55 6.70 -7.51
N SER A 383 -5.97 6.77 -8.77
CA SER A 383 -7.37 6.59 -9.20
C SER A 383 -7.79 5.12 -9.44
N GLN A 384 -6.85 4.19 -9.57
CA GLN A 384 -7.09 2.81 -10.00
C GLN A 384 -6.94 1.82 -8.84
N GLU A 385 -7.72 0.74 -8.83
CA GLU A 385 -7.51 -0.40 -7.92
C GLU A 385 -7.17 -1.66 -8.72
N TRP A 386 -6.01 -2.23 -8.47
CA TRP A 386 -5.38 -3.32 -9.22
C TRP A 386 -5.32 -4.60 -8.38
N MET A 387 -5.25 -5.76 -9.02
CA MET A 387 -4.78 -6.98 -8.34
C MET A 387 -3.27 -6.87 -8.11
N ALA A 388 -2.83 -7.12 -6.87
CA ALA A 388 -1.42 -7.25 -6.50
C ALA A 388 -0.89 -8.68 -6.73
N GLU A 389 -1.72 -9.57 -7.28
CA GLU A 389 -1.41 -10.95 -7.60
C GLU A 389 -1.88 -11.29 -9.03
N ASN A 390 -1.21 -12.25 -9.66
CA ASN A 390 -1.59 -12.72 -10.99
C ASN A 390 -2.82 -13.63 -10.88
N LEU A 391 -3.78 -13.47 -11.81
CA LEU A 391 -5.01 -14.25 -11.82
C LEU A 391 -4.69 -15.74 -11.89
N ASN A 392 -5.36 -16.54 -11.07
CA ASN A 392 -5.05 -17.95 -10.84
C ASN A 392 -6.31 -18.83 -10.93
N TYR A 393 -7.23 -18.42 -11.81
CA TYR A 393 -8.50 -19.09 -12.09
C TYR A 393 -8.27 -20.26 -13.06
N ALA A 394 -8.75 -21.45 -12.72
CA ALA A 394 -8.44 -22.69 -13.43
C ALA A 394 -9.32 -22.91 -14.69
N ALA A 395 -9.15 -22.04 -15.70
CA ALA A 395 -9.82 -22.19 -17.00
C ALA A 395 -9.23 -23.33 -17.87
N GLU A 396 -10.04 -23.92 -18.74
CA GLU A 396 -9.60 -24.98 -19.68
C GLU A 396 -8.51 -24.44 -20.62
N GLY A 397 -7.35 -25.11 -20.64
CA GLY A 397 -6.18 -24.69 -21.41
C GLY A 397 -5.29 -23.64 -20.73
N SER A 398 -5.61 -23.20 -19.51
CA SER A 398 -4.67 -22.43 -18.67
C SER A 398 -3.52 -23.33 -18.18
N LEU A 399 -2.33 -22.76 -18.01
CA LEU A 399 -1.09 -23.48 -17.68
C LEU A 399 -0.48 -22.96 -16.38
N CYS A 400 0.12 -23.86 -15.60
CA CYS A 400 1.17 -23.49 -14.65
C CYS A 400 2.51 -23.50 -15.37
N TYR A 401 3.47 -22.67 -14.94
CA TYR A 401 4.84 -22.76 -15.48
C TYR A 401 5.42 -24.17 -15.21
N GLU A 402 6.00 -24.79 -16.23
CA GLU A 402 6.43 -26.21 -16.25
C GLU A 402 5.34 -27.26 -15.95
N ASN A 403 4.08 -26.85 -15.82
CA ASN A 403 2.95 -27.65 -15.33
C ASN A 403 3.07 -28.10 -13.85
N ASP A 404 3.88 -27.44 -13.00
CA ASP A 404 3.84 -27.63 -11.54
C ASP A 404 2.81 -26.68 -10.90
N GLU A 405 1.81 -27.21 -10.22
CA GLU A 405 0.80 -26.41 -9.51
C GLU A 405 1.43 -25.48 -8.44
N LYS A 406 2.64 -25.77 -7.92
CA LYS A 406 3.37 -24.82 -7.05
C LYS A 406 3.74 -23.52 -7.77
N ASN A 407 4.02 -23.60 -9.07
CA ASN A 407 4.26 -22.41 -9.89
C ASN A 407 2.95 -21.66 -10.14
N CYS A 408 1.81 -22.35 -10.28
CA CYS A 408 0.51 -21.70 -10.22
C CYS A 408 0.30 -20.99 -8.87
N GLU A 409 0.50 -21.67 -7.73
CA GLU A 409 0.35 -21.09 -6.38
C GLU A 409 1.21 -19.84 -6.17
N LYS A 410 2.44 -19.80 -6.71
CA LYS A 410 3.38 -18.68 -6.52
C LYS A 410 3.27 -17.56 -7.55
N TYR A 411 3.00 -17.86 -8.82
CA TYR A 411 3.11 -16.91 -9.93
C TYR A 411 1.79 -16.65 -10.68
N GLY A 412 0.69 -17.29 -10.26
CA GLY A 412 -0.57 -17.30 -10.99
C GLY A 412 -0.54 -18.23 -12.21
N ARG A 413 -1.60 -18.19 -13.02
CA ARG A 413 -1.70 -19.00 -14.24
C ARG A 413 -1.26 -18.21 -15.47
N LEU A 414 -0.70 -18.94 -16.42
CA LEU A 414 -0.47 -18.47 -17.78
C LEU A 414 -1.70 -18.81 -18.62
N TYR A 415 -2.22 -17.82 -19.33
CA TYR A 415 -3.38 -17.93 -20.22
C TYR A 415 -2.97 -17.54 -21.62
N ASN A 416 -3.48 -18.21 -22.66
CA ASN A 416 -3.37 -17.67 -24.01
C ASN A 416 -4.44 -16.59 -24.26
N TRP A 417 -4.28 -15.83 -25.34
CA TRP A 417 -5.20 -14.74 -25.70
C TRP A 417 -6.68 -15.14 -25.70
N LYS A 418 -6.97 -16.29 -26.32
CA LYS A 418 -8.32 -16.86 -26.47
C LYS A 418 -9.03 -17.04 -25.11
N ILE A 419 -8.26 -17.48 -24.11
CA ILE A 419 -8.72 -17.70 -22.74
C ILE A 419 -8.74 -16.36 -21.98
N ALA A 420 -7.67 -15.58 -22.05
CA ALA A 420 -7.51 -14.31 -21.33
C ALA A 420 -8.61 -13.28 -21.67
N LEU A 421 -9.01 -13.19 -22.94
CA LEU A 421 -10.08 -12.30 -23.39
C LEU A 421 -11.44 -13.00 -23.55
N ASP A 422 -11.53 -14.28 -23.16
CA ASP A 422 -12.66 -15.18 -23.44
C ASP A 422 -13.35 -14.89 -24.78
N THR A 423 -12.58 -15.11 -25.85
CA THR A 423 -13.05 -14.98 -27.23
C THR A 423 -13.93 -16.16 -27.65
N SER A 424 -14.00 -17.21 -26.83
CA SER A 424 -14.69 -18.47 -27.15
C SER A 424 -16.17 -18.41 -26.79
N ASN A 425 -16.53 -17.99 -25.58
CA ASN A 425 -17.95 -17.77 -25.23
C ASN A 425 -18.53 -16.58 -26.02
N ARG A 426 -17.71 -15.58 -26.33
CA ARG A 426 -18.06 -14.48 -27.25
C ARG A 426 -18.12 -14.93 -28.73
N GLY A 427 -17.83 -16.18 -29.07
CA GLY A 427 -18.12 -16.79 -30.38
C GLY A 427 -17.14 -16.44 -31.50
N CYS A 428 -15.93 -15.98 -31.18
CA CYS A 428 -14.85 -15.72 -32.14
C CYS A 428 -13.83 -16.86 -32.22
N GLY A 429 -13.61 -17.57 -31.10
CA GLY A 429 -12.53 -18.54 -30.96
C GLY A 429 -11.18 -17.90 -31.26
N ASP A 430 -10.42 -18.51 -32.18
CA ASP A 430 -9.06 -18.07 -32.52
C ASP A 430 -9.02 -16.94 -33.57
N ASN A 431 -10.18 -16.47 -34.07
CA ASN A 431 -10.29 -15.42 -35.08
C ASN A 431 -10.26 -14.02 -34.47
N PHE A 432 -9.05 -13.50 -34.18
CA PHE A 432 -8.83 -12.17 -33.63
C PHE A 432 -9.49 -11.04 -34.47
N SER A 433 -9.18 -10.98 -35.77
CA SER A 433 -9.65 -9.92 -36.67
C SER A 433 -11.18 -9.91 -36.81
N GLY A 434 -11.82 -11.07 -36.83
CA GLY A 434 -13.27 -11.19 -36.82
C GLY A 434 -13.94 -10.84 -35.49
N CYS A 435 -13.17 -10.89 -34.38
CA CYS A 435 -13.66 -10.49 -33.06
C CYS A 435 -13.67 -8.97 -32.88
N ARG A 436 -12.61 -8.28 -33.34
CA ARG A 436 -12.51 -6.80 -33.35
C ARG A 436 -13.71 -6.13 -34.02
N LEU A 437 -14.27 -6.74 -35.06
CA LEU A 437 -15.34 -6.17 -35.88
C LEU A 437 -16.76 -6.34 -35.31
N ARG A 438 -16.90 -6.86 -34.08
CA ARG A 438 -18.20 -7.09 -33.44
C ARG A 438 -18.54 -6.02 -32.41
N SER A 439 -19.73 -5.42 -32.54
CA SER A 439 -20.24 -4.40 -31.62
C SER A 439 -20.50 -4.93 -30.20
N ASP A 440 -20.73 -6.24 -30.04
CA ASP A 440 -20.90 -6.92 -28.76
C ASP A 440 -19.58 -7.50 -28.19
N PHE A 441 -18.45 -7.38 -28.90
CA PHE A 441 -17.15 -7.75 -28.36
C PHE A 441 -16.55 -6.59 -27.59
N HIS A 442 -16.41 -6.76 -26.27
CA HIS A 442 -15.67 -5.83 -25.41
C HIS A 442 -14.48 -6.61 -24.83
N PRO A 443 -13.24 -6.38 -25.31
CA PRO A 443 -12.08 -7.18 -24.95
C PRO A 443 -11.74 -7.10 -23.45
N ARG A 444 -12.08 -5.98 -22.80
CA ARG A 444 -11.76 -5.68 -21.40
C ARG A 444 -12.13 -6.80 -20.43
N GLU A 445 -13.40 -7.13 -20.27
CA GLU A 445 -13.89 -8.04 -19.22
C GLU A 445 -13.12 -9.38 -19.19
N GLY A 446 -12.94 -10.00 -20.36
CA GLY A 446 -12.06 -11.15 -20.55
C GLY A 446 -12.34 -12.31 -19.60
N ILE A 447 -11.29 -12.79 -18.92
CA ILE A 447 -11.31 -13.84 -17.89
C ILE A 447 -11.38 -13.31 -16.45
N CYS A 448 -11.39 -11.99 -16.25
CA CYS A 448 -11.35 -11.42 -14.90
C CYS A 448 -12.66 -11.67 -14.12
N PRO A 449 -12.64 -11.59 -12.78
CA PRO A 449 -13.86 -11.74 -11.97
C PRO A 449 -14.85 -10.59 -12.20
N ASP A 450 -16.15 -10.82 -11.95
CA ASP A 450 -17.21 -9.82 -12.09
C ASP A 450 -16.83 -8.48 -11.44
N GLY A 451 -16.91 -7.38 -12.20
CA GLY A 451 -16.51 -6.04 -11.75
C GLY A 451 -15.00 -5.74 -11.85
N TRP A 452 -14.22 -6.65 -12.44
CA TRP A 452 -12.82 -6.49 -12.82
C TRP A 452 -12.63 -6.86 -14.29
N HIS A 453 -11.52 -6.43 -14.88
CA HIS A 453 -11.24 -6.61 -16.30
C HIS A 453 -9.74 -6.66 -16.61
N VAL A 454 -9.39 -7.20 -17.77
CA VAL A 454 -8.05 -7.16 -18.35
C VAL A 454 -7.73 -5.72 -18.74
N PRO A 455 -6.65 -5.10 -18.25
CA PRO A 455 -6.44 -3.66 -18.39
C PRO A 455 -6.05 -3.22 -19.79
N GLU A 456 -6.38 -1.98 -20.13
CA GLU A 456 -5.98 -1.31 -21.38
C GLU A 456 -4.67 -0.53 -21.24
N HIS A 457 -4.07 -0.12 -22.36
CA HIS A 457 -2.80 0.59 -22.38
C HIS A 457 -2.85 1.91 -21.60
N ALA A 458 -3.91 2.71 -21.74
CA ALA A 458 -4.11 3.90 -20.91
C ALA A 458 -4.18 3.61 -19.41
N GLU A 459 -4.57 2.41 -19.00
CA GLU A 459 -4.62 2.03 -17.58
C GLU A 459 -3.22 1.67 -17.08
N TRP A 460 -2.46 0.89 -17.84
CA TRP A 460 -1.05 0.64 -17.57
C TRP A 460 -0.21 1.92 -17.61
N ASP A 461 -0.44 2.82 -18.57
CA ASP A 461 0.21 4.14 -18.64
C ASP A 461 -0.14 5.02 -17.43
N THR A 462 -1.38 4.93 -16.92
CA THR A 462 -1.77 5.64 -15.68
C THR A 462 -1.02 5.09 -14.47
N LEU A 463 -0.86 3.77 -14.37
CA LEU A 463 -0.06 3.12 -13.33
C LEU A 463 1.41 3.50 -13.43
N PHE A 464 2.01 3.49 -14.62
CA PHE A 464 3.42 3.86 -14.83
C PHE A 464 3.66 5.34 -14.56
N ALA A 465 2.77 6.23 -14.99
CA ALA A 465 2.86 7.67 -14.69
C ALA A 465 2.70 7.98 -13.19
N TYR A 466 1.83 7.23 -12.49
CA TYR A 466 1.75 7.30 -11.02
C TYR A 466 3.05 6.79 -10.37
N ALA A 467 3.61 5.69 -10.86
CA ALA A 467 4.84 5.11 -10.31
C ALA A 467 6.08 6.00 -10.52
N ASP A 468 6.27 6.56 -11.72
CA ASP A 468 7.35 7.53 -11.99
C ASP A 468 7.18 8.84 -11.18
N ALA A 469 5.95 9.26 -10.89
CA ALA A 469 5.68 10.47 -10.10
C ALA A 469 5.93 10.30 -8.60
N HIS A 470 5.75 9.10 -8.04
CA HIS A 470 5.87 8.81 -6.60
C HIS A 470 7.07 7.91 -6.25
N GLY A 471 7.86 7.48 -7.24
CA GLY A 471 8.97 6.52 -7.09
C GLY A 471 10.23 7.05 -6.41
N GLU A 472 10.24 8.29 -5.90
CA GLU A 472 11.38 8.98 -5.27
C GLU A 472 12.71 8.99 -6.09
N GLY A 473 12.64 8.72 -7.40
CA GLY A 473 13.79 8.67 -8.30
C GLY A 473 14.16 7.27 -8.82
N GLU A 474 13.44 6.24 -8.38
CA GLU A 474 13.39 4.92 -9.04
C GLU A 474 12.59 4.99 -10.35
N SER A 475 12.73 3.99 -11.23
CA SER A 475 11.84 3.87 -12.39
C SER A 475 10.54 3.16 -12.02
N ALA A 476 9.46 3.39 -12.78
CA ALA A 476 8.25 2.57 -12.68
C ALA A 476 8.52 1.05 -12.80
N GLY A 477 9.61 0.64 -13.47
CA GLY A 477 10.07 -0.75 -13.51
C GLY A 477 10.50 -1.26 -12.12
N ASP A 478 11.40 -0.54 -11.45
CA ASP A 478 11.95 -0.91 -10.14
C ASP A 478 10.88 -0.84 -9.03
N ALA A 479 9.98 0.15 -9.13
CA ALA A 479 8.99 0.48 -8.11
C ALA A 479 7.73 -0.40 -8.13
N LEU A 480 7.51 -1.16 -9.20
CA LEU A 480 6.37 -2.09 -9.38
C LEU A 480 6.78 -3.57 -9.39
N GLN A 481 8.08 -3.88 -9.41
CA GLN A 481 8.60 -5.26 -9.37
C GLN A 481 8.92 -5.71 -7.95
N ALA A 482 8.44 -6.91 -7.62
CA ALA A 482 8.84 -7.64 -6.43
C ALA A 482 10.18 -8.36 -6.66
N TYR A 483 10.88 -8.62 -5.56
CA TYR A 483 12.25 -9.13 -5.47
C TYR A 483 12.78 -9.88 -6.70
N TYR A 484 13.62 -9.20 -7.47
CA TYR A 484 14.39 -9.77 -8.57
C TYR A 484 15.88 -9.85 -8.22
N ARG A 485 16.53 -10.96 -8.60
CA ARG A 485 17.98 -11.15 -8.48
C ARG A 485 18.60 -11.47 -9.84
N ASP A 486 19.46 -10.60 -10.33
CA ASP A 486 20.27 -10.86 -11.52
C ASP A 486 21.56 -11.59 -11.13
N ASP A 487 21.55 -12.91 -11.29
CA ASP A 487 22.71 -13.79 -11.03
C ASP A 487 23.89 -13.56 -12.02
N TYR A 488 23.70 -12.77 -13.09
CA TYR A 488 24.73 -12.47 -14.10
C TYR A 488 25.31 -11.05 -13.94
N LEU A 489 24.53 -10.11 -13.40
CA LEU A 489 24.94 -8.73 -13.13
C LEU A 489 25.27 -8.44 -11.65
N GLU A 490 25.07 -9.42 -10.76
CA GLU A 490 25.20 -9.29 -9.29
C GLU A 490 24.35 -8.14 -8.71
N LYS A 491 23.12 -7.99 -9.21
CA LYS A 491 22.19 -6.92 -8.81
C LYS A 491 20.86 -7.45 -8.30
N THR A 492 20.42 -6.90 -7.17
CA THR A 492 19.03 -6.97 -6.71
C THR A 492 18.26 -5.79 -7.29
N TYR A 493 17.06 -6.05 -7.80
CA TYR A 493 16.15 -5.05 -8.37
C TYR A 493 14.75 -5.26 -7.78
N SER A 494 14.37 -4.41 -6.82
CA SER A 494 13.00 -4.24 -6.33
C SER A 494 12.99 -3.19 -5.22
N SER A 495 12.01 -2.30 -5.23
CA SER A 495 11.47 -1.75 -3.99
C SER A 495 10.07 -2.30 -3.69
N ASP A 496 9.34 -2.71 -4.74
CA ASP A 496 7.87 -2.86 -4.75
C ASP A 496 7.17 -1.79 -3.89
N ARG A 497 7.63 -0.54 -4.05
CA ARG A 497 7.26 0.65 -3.27
C ARG A 497 5.75 0.87 -3.17
N PHE A 498 5.01 0.38 -4.16
CA PHE A 498 3.56 0.50 -4.25
C PHE A 498 2.81 -0.79 -3.87
N GLY A 499 3.52 -1.88 -3.51
CA GLY A 499 2.94 -3.19 -3.23
C GLY A 499 2.13 -3.76 -4.40
N PHE A 500 2.58 -3.47 -5.63
CA PHE A 500 1.96 -3.96 -6.85
C PHE A 500 2.44 -5.38 -7.16
N ASN A 501 3.65 -5.77 -6.75
CA ASN A 501 4.14 -7.14 -6.73
C ASN A 501 4.16 -7.83 -8.11
N VAL A 502 4.86 -7.26 -9.11
CA VAL A 502 5.20 -8.02 -10.33
C VAL A 502 6.29 -9.04 -10.01
N LEU A 503 5.92 -10.31 -10.01
CA LEU A 503 6.84 -11.45 -9.91
C LEU A 503 7.21 -11.96 -11.31
N PRO A 504 8.48 -12.31 -11.59
CA PRO A 504 8.92 -12.81 -12.90
C PRO A 504 8.40 -14.23 -13.18
N ALA A 505 7.15 -14.33 -13.64
CA ALA A 505 6.40 -15.57 -13.87
C ALA A 505 6.85 -16.37 -15.11
N GLY A 506 7.64 -15.77 -16.00
CA GLY A 506 7.96 -16.35 -17.31
C GLY A 506 6.75 -16.48 -18.23
N VAL A 507 6.94 -17.22 -19.33
CA VAL A 507 5.97 -17.40 -20.41
C VAL A 507 5.98 -18.83 -20.95
N PHE A 508 4.96 -19.18 -21.74
CA PHE A 508 4.94 -20.38 -22.58
C PHE A 508 4.78 -20.00 -24.06
N ASN A 509 5.69 -20.44 -24.92
CA ASN A 509 5.76 -20.01 -26.33
C ASN A 509 4.93 -20.87 -27.31
N GLY A 510 4.03 -21.70 -26.79
CA GLY A 510 3.31 -22.72 -27.57
C GLY A 510 4.04 -24.05 -27.71
N LYS A 511 5.30 -24.15 -27.25
CA LYS A 511 6.12 -25.37 -27.30
C LYS A 511 6.88 -25.63 -26.00
N GLU A 512 7.49 -24.59 -25.44
CA GLU A 512 8.31 -24.66 -24.23
C GLU A 512 8.03 -23.48 -23.29
N PHE A 513 8.42 -23.64 -22.04
CA PHE A 513 8.40 -22.58 -21.03
C PHE A 513 9.75 -21.86 -20.99
N SER A 514 9.73 -20.55 -20.81
CA SER A 514 10.96 -19.75 -20.68
C SER A 514 10.75 -18.52 -19.81
N GLY A 515 11.83 -17.99 -19.24
CA GLY A 515 11.85 -16.66 -18.61
C GLY A 515 11.38 -16.60 -17.16
N LEU A 516 11.06 -17.74 -16.52
CA LEU A 516 10.81 -17.78 -15.08
C LEU A 516 12.02 -17.24 -14.32
N GLY A 517 11.80 -16.28 -13.42
CA GLY A 517 12.89 -15.60 -12.72
C GLY A 517 13.61 -14.54 -13.54
N THR A 518 13.30 -14.33 -14.83
CA THR A 518 13.93 -13.28 -15.66
C THR A 518 12.96 -12.20 -16.17
N SER A 519 11.68 -12.53 -16.37
CA SER A 519 10.66 -11.57 -16.83
C SER A 519 9.25 -11.98 -16.41
N SER A 520 8.32 -11.02 -16.46
CA SER A 520 6.88 -11.30 -16.44
C SER A 520 6.21 -10.61 -17.62
N GLU A 521 5.25 -11.28 -18.24
CA GLU A 521 4.50 -10.71 -19.35
C GLU A 521 2.99 -10.73 -19.05
N PHE A 522 2.30 -9.66 -19.47
CA PHE A 522 0.90 -9.40 -19.13
C PHE A 522 0.07 -9.08 -20.36
N TRP A 523 -1.04 -9.81 -20.56
CA TRP A 523 -2.03 -9.43 -21.57
C TRP A 523 -2.65 -8.08 -21.29
N THR A 524 -2.93 -7.33 -22.36
CA THR A 524 -3.72 -6.10 -22.33
C THR A 524 -4.99 -6.30 -23.18
N ALA A 525 -6.04 -5.53 -22.91
CA ALA A 525 -7.28 -5.57 -23.69
C ALA A 525 -7.27 -4.65 -24.94
N SER A 526 -6.23 -3.82 -25.10
CA SER A 526 -6.11 -2.86 -26.20
C SER A 526 -5.87 -3.52 -27.55
N ILE A 527 -6.34 -2.89 -28.64
CA ILE A 527 -6.29 -3.43 -30.00
C ILE A 527 -5.78 -2.34 -30.97
N GLU A 528 -4.56 -1.87 -30.73
CA GLU A 528 -3.96 -0.69 -31.39
C GLU A 528 -3.88 -0.78 -32.93
N THR A 529 -3.76 -1.98 -33.50
CA THR A 529 -3.59 -2.19 -34.95
C THR A 529 -4.46 -3.32 -35.49
N THR A 530 -4.62 -3.40 -36.81
CA THR A 530 -5.54 -4.34 -37.48
C THR A 530 -5.19 -5.82 -37.32
N ASP A 531 -3.96 -6.13 -36.90
CA ASP A 531 -3.37 -7.47 -37.08
C ASP A 531 -2.67 -8.07 -35.86
N TRP A 532 -2.38 -7.28 -34.81
CA TRP A 532 -1.45 -7.70 -33.75
C TRP A 532 -2.10 -7.74 -32.36
N LEU A 533 -1.70 -8.76 -31.59
CA LEU A 533 -1.98 -8.87 -30.16
C LEU A 533 -0.93 -8.09 -29.38
N SER A 534 -1.35 -7.36 -28.34
CA SER A 534 -0.46 -6.62 -27.45
C SER A 534 -0.35 -7.27 -26.07
N TYR A 535 0.85 -7.21 -25.52
CA TYR A 535 1.16 -7.54 -24.15
C TYR A 535 2.31 -6.64 -23.68
N ILE A 536 2.43 -6.48 -22.37
CA ILE A 536 3.54 -5.76 -21.75
C ILE A 536 4.57 -6.79 -21.29
N SER A 537 5.84 -6.57 -21.65
CA SER A 537 6.96 -7.29 -21.07
C SER A 537 7.59 -6.41 -19.99
N ILE A 538 7.65 -6.94 -18.76
CA ILE A 538 8.25 -6.28 -17.61
C ILE A 538 9.52 -7.05 -17.21
N THR A 539 10.62 -6.33 -17.16
CA THR A 539 11.96 -6.81 -16.81
C THR A 539 12.62 -5.80 -15.84
N PRO A 540 13.71 -6.17 -15.14
CA PRO A 540 14.38 -5.30 -14.16
C PRO A 540 15.01 -4.02 -14.72
N SER A 541 15.03 -3.86 -16.05
CA SER A 541 15.64 -2.70 -16.72
C SER A 541 14.79 -2.11 -17.84
N THR A 542 13.67 -2.74 -18.20
CA THR A 542 12.69 -2.21 -19.16
C THR A 542 11.28 -2.67 -18.82
N ILE A 543 10.34 -1.72 -18.77
CA ILE A 543 8.94 -1.96 -19.12
C ILE A 543 8.79 -1.60 -20.60
N HIS A 544 8.17 -2.46 -21.40
CA HIS A 544 7.78 -2.10 -22.76
C HIS A 544 6.55 -2.86 -23.27
N PHE A 545 5.69 -2.16 -24.01
CA PHE A 545 4.62 -2.77 -24.80
C PHE A 545 5.23 -3.48 -26.00
N VAL A 546 5.05 -4.80 -26.11
CA VAL A 546 5.58 -5.58 -27.22
C VAL A 546 4.59 -5.51 -28.40
N ARG A 547 5.01 -4.83 -29.47
CA ARG A 547 4.28 -4.65 -30.72
C ARG A 547 4.96 -5.44 -31.83
N GLY A 548 4.52 -6.68 -32.05
CA GLY A 548 5.20 -7.64 -32.93
C GLY A 548 4.96 -7.41 -34.43
N SER A 549 5.98 -7.02 -35.19
CA SER A 549 5.90 -6.83 -36.64
C SER A 549 6.38 -8.07 -37.43
N GLY A 550 5.47 -8.69 -38.20
CA GLY A 550 5.85 -9.74 -39.18
C GLY A 550 4.75 -10.75 -39.50
N SER A 551 4.87 -11.43 -40.64
CA SER A 551 3.86 -12.39 -41.14
C SER A 551 3.90 -13.79 -40.52
N ASN A 552 4.97 -14.15 -39.79
CA ASN A 552 5.05 -15.40 -39.01
C ASN A 552 4.41 -15.30 -37.61
N VAL A 553 4.02 -14.09 -37.19
CA VAL A 553 3.72 -13.72 -35.79
C VAL A 553 2.33 -14.21 -35.34
N TYR A 554 1.38 -14.33 -36.27
CA TYR A 554 -0.02 -14.72 -36.00
C TYR A 554 -0.19 -16.07 -35.29
N MET A 555 0.51 -17.13 -35.74
CA MET A 555 0.37 -18.46 -35.11
C MET A 555 1.02 -18.54 -33.73
N THR A 556 2.12 -17.82 -33.51
CA THR A 556 2.85 -17.86 -32.25
C THR A 556 2.04 -17.28 -31.08
N HIS A 557 1.30 -16.18 -31.27
CA HIS A 557 0.57 -15.55 -30.16
C HIS A 557 -0.74 -16.24 -29.75
N ILE A 558 -1.38 -17.00 -30.63
CA ILE A 558 -2.55 -17.83 -30.26
C ILE A 558 -2.13 -18.97 -29.31
N SER A 559 -0.91 -19.47 -29.46
CA SER A 559 -0.30 -20.47 -28.57
C SER A 559 0.59 -19.89 -27.46
N HIS A 560 0.87 -18.58 -27.49
CA HIS A 560 1.60 -17.88 -26.44
C HIS A 560 0.70 -17.81 -25.20
N ALA A 561 1.23 -18.13 -24.02
CA ALA A 561 0.52 -17.96 -22.77
C ALA A 561 1.37 -17.17 -21.78
N VAL A 562 0.77 -16.10 -21.24
CA VAL A 562 1.38 -15.15 -20.30
C VAL A 562 0.40 -14.86 -19.15
N SER A 563 0.83 -14.10 -18.15
CA SER A 563 -0.02 -13.78 -16.99
C SER A 563 -1.18 -12.84 -17.35
N VAL A 564 -2.24 -12.90 -16.54
CA VAL A 564 -3.30 -11.90 -16.50
C VAL A 564 -3.28 -11.25 -15.12
N ARG A 565 -3.44 -9.92 -15.07
CA ARG A 565 -3.55 -9.14 -13.85
C ARG A 565 -4.66 -8.12 -14.04
N CYS A 566 -5.75 -8.26 -13.29
CA CYS A 566 -6.95 -7.47 -13.53
C CYS A 566 -6.90 -6.12 -12.80
N VAL A 567 -7.66 -5.15 -13.32
CA VAL A 567 -7.94 -3.87 -12.66
C VAL A 567 -9.45 -3.70 -12.47
N LYS A 568 -9.85 -2.96 -11.44
CA LYS A 568 -11.24 -2.87 -10.94
C LYS A 568 -12.05 -1.88 -11.75
N GLY A 569 -13.32 -2.19 -11.98
CA GLY A 569 -14.22 -1.38 -12.81
C GLY A 569 -14.52 -2.03 -14.16
N GLN A 570 -14.79 -1.20 -15.17
CA GLN A 570 -15.35 -1.61 -16.47
C GLN A 570 -14.49 -1.12 -17.66
N GLY A 571 -13.18 -0.96 -17.42
CA GLY A 571 -12.37 0.08 -18.02
C GLY A 571 -12.55 1.41 -17.28
N GLY A 572 -11.47 2.14 -17.11
CA GLY A 572 -11.48 3.47 -16.50
C GLY A 572 -12.38 4.45 -17.25
N LYS A 573 -13.37 5.02 -16.54
CA LYS A 573 -13.94 6.31 -16.96
C LYS A 573 -12.84 7.37 -16.89
N ARG A 574 -12.25 7.72 -18.04
CA ARG A 574 -11.50 8.98 -18.15
C ARG A 574 -12.42 10.14 -17.72
N ASN A 575 -11.83 11.21 -17.20
CA ASN A 575 -12.45 12.29 -16.42
C ASN A 575 -13.89 12.70 -16.81
N GLY A 576 -14.88 12.13 -16.11
CA GLY A 576 -16.28 12.52 -16.25
C GLY A 576 -16.96 12.06 -17.55
N TYR A 577 -16.35 11.14 -18.32
CA TYR A 577 -16.95 10.69 -19.57
C TYR A 577 -18.03 9.63 -19.37
N ASP A 578 -19.06 9.81 -20.17
CA ASP A 578 -20.27 9.01 -20.23
C ASP A 578 -20.10 8.03 -21.39
N PHE A 579 -20.08 6.71 -21.13
CA PHE A 579 -19.95 5.71 -22.18
C PHE A 579 -21.26 5.53 -22.99
N ASP A 580 -22.36 6.19 -22.60
CA ASP A 580 -23.54 6.41 -23.44
C ASP A 580 -23.35 7.58 -24.43
N ALA A 581 -22.18 8.23 -24.47
CA ALA A 581 -21.77 9.00 -25.63
C ALA A 581 -21.70 8.06 -26.84
N PRO A 582 -22.51 8.25 -27.91
CA PRO A 582 -22.57 7.27 -28.97
C PRO A 582 -21.21 7.10 -29.62
N ARG A 583 -20.69 5.86 -29.61
CA ARG A 583 -19.63 5.45 -30.54
C ARG A 583 -20.28 5.37 -31.93
N TYR A 584 -20.47 6.53 -32.54
CA TYR A 584 -21.22 6.73 -33.77
C TYR A 584 -20.66 5.84 -34.88
N GLU A 585 -21.39 4.74 -35.13
CA GLU A 585 -21.95 4.29 -36.41
C GLU A 585 -20.99 4.34 -37.61
N GLU A 586 -21.46 4.28 -38.84
CA GLU A 586 -20.59 4.12 -40.03
C GLU A 586 -20.15 5.45 -40.65
N ASP A 587 -20.66 6.57 -40.11
CA ASP A 587 -20.62 7.92 -40.69
C ASP A 587 -19.86 8.96 -39.84
N LEU A 588 -19.44 10.05 -40.49
CA LEU A 588 -18.90 11.25 -39.82
C LEU A 588 -19.94 11.90 -38.87
N PRO A 589 -19.53 12.46 -37.71
CA PRO A 589 -20.44 13.17 -36.80
C PRO A 589 -21.23 14.30 -37.48
N GLU A 590 -22.48 14.52 -37.05
CA GLU A 590 -23.44 15.45 -37.68
C GLU A 590 -22.84 16.84 -38.02
N GLU A 591 -22.10 17.47 -37.09
CA GLU A 591 -21.53 18.82 -37.32
C GLU A 591 -20.36 18.88 -38.31
N VAL A 592 -19.88 17.74 -38.79
CA VAL A 592 -18.87 17.54 -39.85
C VAL A 592 -19.34 16.61 -40.97
N GLY A 593 -20.61 16.16 -40.95
CA GLY A 593 -21.15 15.19 -41.90
C GLY A 593 -21.12 15.67 -43.36
N PHE A 594 -21.20 16.99 -43.58
CA PHE A 594 -21.10 17.64 -44.89
C PHE A 594 -19.83 17.29 -45.66
N ILE A 595 -18.74 16.92 -44.97
CA ILE A 595 -17.46 16.54 -45.58
C ILE A 595 -17.62 15.29 -46.46
N GLN A 596 -18.59 14.42 -46.14
CA GLN A 596 -18.86 13.19 -46.90
C GLN A 596 -19.25 13.43 -48.37
N ASP A 597 -19.82 14.59 -48.69
CA ASP A 597 -20.26 14.94 -50.05
C ASP A 597 -19.10 15.40 -50.96
N TYR A 598 -17.93 15.68 -50.38
CA TYR A 598 -16.75 16.19 -51.10
C TYR A 598 -15.65 15.14 -51.30
N VAL A 599 -15.78 13.95 -50.70
CA VAL A 599 -14.75 12.88 -50.71
C VAL A 599 -15.19 11.67 -51.53
N SER A 600 -14.24 11.10 -52.28
CA SER A 600 -14.46 9.98 -53.21
C SER A 600 -14.03 8.62 -52.65
N ASP A 601 -13.22 8.61 -51.59
CA ASP A 601 -12.68 7.40 -50.95
C ASP A 601 -12.77 7.56 -49.43
N LYS A 602 -13.54 6.67 -48.79
CA LYS A 602 -13.99 6.71 -47.39
C LYS A 602 -13.29 5.64 -46.53
N ASP A 603 -11.96 5.59 -46.56
CA ASP A 603 -11.13 4.65 -45.77
C ASP A 603 -11.12 5.02 -44.27
N ARG A 604 -12.23 4.72 -43.57
CA ARG A 604 -12.38 4.97 -42.13
C ARG A 604 -11.32 4.23 -41.33
N ARG A 605 -10.45 4.98 -40.67
CA ARG A 605 -9.50 4.48 -39.67
C ARG A 605 -9.67 5.25 -38.38
N ALA A 606 -10.39 4.67 -37.43
CA ALA A 606 -10.34 5.13 -36.06
C ALA A 606 -8.91 4.90 -35.51
N TRP A 607 -8.32 5.95 -34.94
CA TRP A 607 -7.06 5.86 -34.21
C TRP A 607 -7.39 5.47 -32.77
N ASP A 608 -6.80 4.38 -32.28
CA ASP A 608 -6.99 3.90 -30.90
C ASP A 608 -5.93 4.55 -29.99
N ASP A 609 -6.18 5.81 -29.66
CA ASP A 609 -5.53 6.59 -28.60
C ASP A 609 -6.67 7.01 -27.68
N ASP A 610 -6.60 6.68 -26.38
CA ASP A 610 -7.68 6.87 -25.41
C ASP A 610 -8.08 8.35 -25.14
N SER A 611 -7.48 9.31 -25.85
CA SER A 611 -8.02 10.67 -25.92
C SER A 611 -9.40 10.71 -26.58
N LEU A 612 -10.10 11.84 -26.47
CA LEU A 612 -11.48 11.99 -26.95
C LEU A 612 -11.56 12.22 -28.47
N MET A 613 -10.60 11.64 -29.20
CA MET A 613 -10.29 11.93 -30.59
C MET A 613 -10.74 10.83 -31.54
N THR A 614 -11.96 10.96 -32.08
CA THR A 614 -12.26 10.31 -33.35
C THR A 614 -11.42 10.95 -34.45
N PHE A 615 -10.34 10.29 -34.86
CA PHE A 615 -9.63 10.58 -36.10
C PHE A 615 -10.44 10.03 -37.29
N TRP A 616 -10.60 10.81 -38.34
CA TRP A 616 -11.07 10.35 -39.65
C TRP A 616 -10.11 10.81 -40.74
N TYR A 617 -9.68 9.87 -41.57
CA TYR A 617 -8.94 10.14 -42.79
C TYR A 617 -9.87 9.90 -43.99
N VAL A 618 -10.16 10.94 -44.77
CA VAL A 618 -11.01 10.85 -45.96
C VAL A 618 -10.36 11.56 -47.15
N ARG A 619 -10.56 11.02 -48.36
CA ARG A 619 -9.81 11.43 -49.56
C ARG A 619 -10.73 11.90 -50.68
N HIS A 620 -10.41 13.05 -51.26
CA HIS A 620 -10.86 13.42 -52.60
C HIS A 620 -9.76 13.02 -53.60
N ILE A 621 -10.12 12.36 -54.72
CA ILE A 621 -9.18 11.90 -55.74
C ILE A 621 -9.53 12.59 -57.07
N THR A 622 -8.65 13.49 -57.54
CA THR A 622 -8.77 14.18 -58.83
C THR A 622 -8.22 13.35 -60.00
N GLY A 623 -7.23 12.49 -59.73
CA GLY A 623 -6.56 11.71 -60.77
C GLY A 623 -5.87 10.45 -60.23
N THR A 624 -5.52 9.52 -61.11
CA THR A 624 -4.75 8.32 -60.74
C THR A 624 -3.81 7.92 -61.86
N GLU A 625 -2.57 7.60 -61.50
CA GLU A 625 -1.48 7.18 -62.39
C GLU A 625 -0.83 5.90 -61.86
N SER A 626 -0.07 5.19 -62.69
CA SER A 626 0.64 3.98 -62.28
C SER A 626 2.01 3.92 -62.94
N VAL A 627 3.05 4.02 -62.12
CA VAL A 627 4.44 4.24 -62.56
C VAL A 627 5.32 3.08 -62.09
N HIS A 628 6.26 2.65 -62.93
CA HIS A 628 7.29 1.69 -62.52
C HIS A 628 8.38 2.45 -61.74
N THR A 629 8.50 2.16 -60.44
CA THR A 629 9.39 2.90 -59.51
C THR A 629 10.52 2.02 -59.01
N SER A 630 11.75 2.54 -58.99
CA SER A 630 12.91 1.83 -58.42
C SER A 630 13.24 2.36 -57.01
N GLY A 631 12.48 1.88 -56.02
CA GLY A 631 12.62 2.25 -54.60
C GLY A 631 11.77 3.45 -54.17
N LYS A 632 11.78 3.74 -52.86
CA LYS A 632 10.85 4.66 -52.16
C LYS A 632 11.07 6.18 -52.40
N ASN A 633 11.93 6.60 -53.33
CA ASN A 633 12.06 8.02 -53.66
C ASN A 633 10.94 8.44 -54.62
N TYR A 634 9.76 8.71 -54.07
CA TYR A 634 8.53 8.90 -54.86
C TYR A 634 8.45 10.25 -55.58
N SER A 635 9.06 11.31 -55.04
CA SER A 635 8.86 12.71 -55.48
C SER A 635 9.26 12.95 -56.94
N GLN A 636 10.25 12.21 -57.44
CA GLN A 636 10.69 12.23 -58.85
C GLN A 636 9.70 11.61 -59.84
N TYR A 637 8.64 10.96 -59.33
CA TYR A 637 7.58 10.30 -60.11
C TYR A 637 6.22 10.98 -59.95
N VAL A 638 6.12 12.07 -59.16
CA VAL A 638 4.88 12.82 -58.96
C VAL A 638 4.67 13.80 -60.12
N SER A 639 3.53 13.66 -60.82
CA SER A 639 3.11 14.58 -61.87
C SER A 639 2.67 15.92 -61.27
N VAL A 640 3.49 16.96 -61.50
CA VAL A 640 3.23 18.33 -61.02
C VAL A 640 1.85 18.83 -61.46
N SER A 641 1.43 18.53 -62.70
CA SER A 641 0.11 18.96 -63.20
C SER A 641 -1.04 18.36 -62.40
N LEU A 642 -0.97 17.08 -62.04
CA LEU A 642 -2.02 16.42 -61.26
C LEU A 642 -1.96 16.81 -59.77
N GLU A 643 -0.79 17.20 -59.27
CA GLU A 643 -0.64 17.82 -57.94
C GLU A 643 -1.18 19.26 -57.90
N ASP A 644 -1.06 20.01 -58.99
CA ASP A 644 -1.66 21.35 -59.16
C ASP A 644 -3.19 21.24 -59.29
N ASP A 645 -3.72 20.34 -60.14
CA ASP A 645 -5.16 20.04 -60.24
C ASP A 645 -5.75 19.63 -58.87
N ALA A 646 -4.99 18.83 -58.11
CA ALA A 646 -5.34 18.45 -56.74
C ALA A 646 -5.40 19.65 -55.78
N ARG A 647 -4.52 20.64 -55.95
CA ARG A 647 -4.49 21.86 -55.12
C ARG A 647 -5.68 22.77 -55.39
N ASP A 648 -6.01 22.98 -56.66
CA ASP A 648 -7.17 23.77 -57.09
C ASP A 648 -8.50 23.16 -56.60
N SER A 649 -8.56 21.83 -56.42
CA SER A 649 -9.71 21.16 -55.79
C SER A 649 -9.76 21.31 -54.27
N LEU A 650 -8.62 21.39 -53.57
CA LEU A 650 -8.60 21.66 -52.13
C LEU A 650 -9.02 23.09 -51.81
N ASP A 651 -8.54 24.09 -52.57
CA ASP A 651 -8.84 25.49 -52.27
C ASP A 651 -10.33 25.83 -52.42
N GLN A 652 -11.09 25.04 -53.20
CA GLN A 652 -12.57 25.07 -53.19
C GLN A 652 -13.15 24.50 -51.88
N PHE A 653 -12.64 23.37 -51.39
CA PHE A 653 -13.11 22.74 -50.15
C PHE A 653 -12.79 23.59 -48.90
N LYS A 654 -11.69 24.35 -48.90
CA LYS A 654 -11.38 25.33 -47.83
C LYS A 654 -12.52 26.35 -47.64
N GLY A 655 -13.10 26.85 -48.73
CA GLY A 655 -14.26 27.74 -48.67
C GLY A 655 -15.46 27.07 -47.99
N VAL A 656 -15.70 25.78 -48.26
CA VAL A 656 -16.78 25.00 -47.64
C VAL A 656 -16.57 24.84 -46.12
N LEU A 657 -15.32 24.69 -45.65
CA LEU A 657 -15.00 24.68 -44.22
C LEU A 657 -15.38 26.01 -43.55
N GLU A 658 -14.99 27.13 -44.16
CA GLU A 658 -15.26 28.49 -43.65
C GLU A 658 -16.77 28.81 -43.67
N GLU A 659 -17.49 28.43 -44.73
CA GLU A 659 -18.97 28.52 -44.80
C GLU A 659 -19.67 27.67 -43.74
N ASN A 660 -19.11 26.51 -43.38
CA ASN A 660 -19.58 25.67 -42.27
C ASN A 660 -19.08 26.12 -40.89
N GLY A 661 -18.48 27.30 -40.78
CA GLY A 661 -18.10 27.93 -39.51
C GLY A 661 -16.82 27.39 -38.87
N PHE A 662 -15.91 26.81 -39.67
CA PHE A 662 -14.54 26.56 -39.24
C PHE A 662 -13.67 27.80 -39.45
N VAL A 663 -12.75 28.06 -38.52
CA VAL A 663 -11.80 29.17 -38.54
C VAL A 663 -10.42 28.64 -38.91
N TYR A 664 -9.79 29.18 -39.95
CA TYR A 664 -8.39 28.90 -40.26
C TYR A 664 -7.48 29.38 -39.12
N VAL A 665 -6.58 28.51 -38.65
CA VAL A 665 -5.67 28.77 -37.51
C VAL A 665 -4.23 28.97 -37.96
N LYS A 666 -3.70 28.07 -38.79
CA LYS A 666 -2.29 28.08 -39.24
C LYS A 666 -2.08 27.19 -40.46
N SER A 667 -0.91 27.31 -41.07
CA SER A 667 -0.37 26.30 -41.96
C SER A 667 1.04 25.89 -41.52
N ASP A 668 1.43 24.65 -41.82
CA ASP A 668 2.81 24.20 -41.69
C ASP A 668 3.26 23.36 -42.90
N SER A 669 4.56 23.07 -42.95
CA SER A 669 5.13 22.21 -43.98
C SER A 669 6.26 21.37 -43.41
N ILE A 670 6.20 20.07 -43.66
CA ILE A 670 7.14 19.07 -43.14
C ILE A 670 7.64 18.17 -44.27
N GLY A 671 8.87 17.66 -44.10
CA GLY A 671 9.49 16.78 -45.09
C GLY A 671 8.69 15.49 -45.27
N GLN A 672 8.53 15.04 -46.50
CA GLN A 672 7.76 13.84 -46.87
C GLN A 672 8.25 12.58 -46.14
N ALA A 673 9.57 12.39 -45.99
CA ALA A 673 10.16 11.31 -45.22
C ALA A 673 9.93 11.42 -43.70
N THR A 674 9.61 12.61 -43.19
CA THR A 674 9.19 12.83 -41.80
C THR A 674 7.70 12.52 -41.63
N TYR A 675 6.85 12.91 -42.59
CA TYR A 675 5.42 12.63 -42.60
C TYR A 675 5.15 11.11 -42.71
N ASN A 676 5.80 10.42 -43.64
CA ASN A 676 5.60 8.97 -43.86
C ASN A 676 6.27 8.07 -42.79
N GLY A 677 7.14 8.63 -41.94
CA GLY A 677 7.92 7.88 -40.94
C GLY A 677 9.00 6.97 -41.54
N ARG A 678 9.71 6.23 -40.68
CA ARG A 678 10.72 5.23 -41.12
C ARG A 678 10.14 3.84 -41.35
N ASP A 679 9.17 3.44 -40.52
CA ASP A 679 8.66 2.07 -40.44
C ASP A 679 7.18 1.94 -40.87
N GLY A 680 6.60 3.00 -41.44
CA GLY A 680 5.23 2.99 -42.00
C GLY A 680 4.07 2.95 -40.99
N ILE A 681 4.36 3.10 -39.69
CA ILE A 681 3.41 2.86 -38.60
C ILE A 681 2.26 3.88 -38.52
N TYR A 682 2.43 5.11 -39.03
CA TYR A 682 1.43 6.19 -38.85
C TYR A 682 0.50 6.46 -40.02
N PHE A 683 0.84 6.05 -41.25
CA PHE A 683 -0.04 6.19 -42.40
C PHE A 683 0.08 4.96 -43.30
N MET A 684 -0.99 4.18 -43.45
CA MET A 684 -1.02 3.01 -44.35
C MET A 684 -0.96 3.36 -45.85
N HIS A 685 -0.83 4.64 -46.17
CA HIS A 685 -0.48 5.14 -47.49
C HIS A 685 0.57 6.24 -47.35
N GLU A 686 1.71 6.06 -48.01
CA GLU A 686 2.76 7.07 -48.08
C GLU A 686 2.22 8.24 -48.93
N VAL A 687 2.40 9.48 -48.48
CA VAL A 687 2.10 10.68 -49.29
C VAL A 687 3.35 11.05 -50.09
N ALA A 688 3.16 11.51 -51.33
CA ALA A 688 4.21 12.04 -52.18
C ALA A 688 3.85 13.42 -52.76
N THR A 689 4.77 14.37 -52.67
CA THR A 689 4.69 15.67 -53.38
C THR A 689 5.92 15.83 -54.27
N SER A 690 5.79 16.55 -55.37
CA SER A 690 6.89 16.78 -56.32
C SER A 690 8.11 17.48 -55.69
N ASP A 691 7.91 18.27 -54.63
CA ASP A 691 8.98 18.96 -53.90
C ASP A 691 9.41 18.29 -52.58
N SER A 692 8.88 17.09 -52.28
CA SER A 692 9.13 16.34 -51.03
C SER A 692 8.72 17.06 -49.73
N LYS A 693 7.76 17.99 -49.80
CA LYS A 693 7.20 18.71 -48.65
C LYS A 693 5.68 18.59 -48.60
N VAL A 694 5.19 17.80 -47.64
CA VAL A 694 3.78 17.82 -47.27
C VAL A 694 3.47 19.19 -46.65
N ARG A 695 2.37 19.81 -47.08
CA ARG A 695 1.85 21.09 -46.58
C ARG A 695 0.51 20.81 -45.93
N ARG A 696 0.26 21.42 -44.77
CA ARG A 696 -0.92 21.16 -43.95
C ARG A 696 -1.55 22.46 -43.50
N ASP A 697 -2.81 22.67 -43.84
CA ASP A 697 -3.60 23.82 -43.40
C ASP A 697 -4.56 23.37 -42.29
N TYR A 698 -4.64 24.13 -41.20
CA TYR A 698 -5.37 23.77 -39.99
C TYR A 698 -6.56 24.69 -39.75
N TYR A 699 -7.70 24.07 -39.46
CA TYR A 699 -9.00 24.71 -39.26
C TYR A 699 -9.62 24.24 -37.93
N GLU A 700 -10.28 25.12 -37.20
CA GLU A 700 -10.92 24.79 -35.92
C GLU A 700 -12.36 25.30 -35.81
N LYS A 701 -13.25 24.52 -35.18
CA LYS A 701 -14.64 24.91 -34.89
C LYS A 701 -15.01 24.43 -33.50
N GLU A 702 -15.43 25.33 -32.63
CA GLU A 702 -15.84 25.00 -31.27
C GLU A 702 -17.36 25.08 -31.10
N THR A 703 -17.95 24.02 -30.55
CA THR A 703 -19.40 23.89 -30.33
C THR A 703 -19.69 23.67 -28.84
N ALA A 704 -20.97 23.52 -28.49
CA ALA A 704 -21.35 23.08 -27.15
C ALA A 704 -20.97 21.61 -26.86
N LYS A 705 -20.98 20.73 -27.87
CA LYS A 705 -20.69 19.28 -27.73
C LYS A 705 -19.21 18.95 -27.80
N ALA A 706 -18.45 19.64 -28.65
CA ALA A 706 -17.07 19.31 -28.99
C ALA A 706 -16.30 20.51 -29.57
N LYS A 707 -14.97 20.49 -29.48
CA LYS A 707 -14.09 21.20 -30.40
C LYS A 707 -13.71 20.26 -31.55
N TYR A 708 -13.75 20.76 -32.77
CA TYR A 708 -13.27 20.05 -33.96
C TYR A 708 -12.00 20.74 -34.47
N VAL A 709 -11.00 19.96 -34.86
CA VAL A 709 -9.77 20.40 -35.53
C VAL A 709 -9.65 19.62 -36.82
N ILE A 710 -9.63 20.30 -37.96
CA ILE A 710 -9.49 19.70 -39.29
C ILE A 710 -8.13 20.10 -39.84
N VAL A 711 -7.37 19.12 -40.34
CA VAL A 711 -6.13 19.33 -41.10
C VAL A 711 -6.37 18.90 -42.53
N VAL A 712 -5.98 19.73 -43.49
CA VAL A 712 -6.09 19.41 -44.93
C VAL A 712 -4.73 19.49 -45.61
N LEU A 713 -4.47 18.55 -46.53
CA LEU A 713 -3.21 18.44 -47.25
C LEU A 713 -3.39 17.91 -48.67
N VAL A 714 -2.55 18.37 -49.59
CA VAL A 714 -2.52 17.97 -51.01
C VAL A 714 -1.30 17.10 -51.27
N GLY A 715 -1.47 16.08 -52.09
CA GLY A 715 -0.39 15.23 -52.58
C GLY A 715 -0.91 13.98 -53.29
N ALA A 716 0.00 13.20 -53.84
CA ALA A 716 -0.31 11.88 -54.37
C ALA A 716 -0.24 10.83 -53.25
N ASN A 717 -1.36 10.17 -52.98
CA ASN A 717 -1.46 9.02 -52.08
C ASN A 717 -0.88 7.78 -52.79
N VAL A 718 0.12 7.15 -52.19
CA VAL A 718 0.95 6.10 -52.82
C VAL A 718 0.53 4.71 -52.36
N SER A 719 0.41 3.79 -53.33
CA SER A 719 0.14 2.38 -53.13
C SER A 719 1.18 1.55 -53.92
N ALA A 720 2.24 1.12 -53.24
CA ALA A 720 3.38 0.45 -53.87
C ALA A 720 3.18 -1.08 -53.96
N GLY A 721 3.27 -1.65 -55.17
CA GLY A 721 3.38 -3.08 -55.42
C GLY A 721 4.80 -3.49 -55.83
N GLU A 722 5.04 -4.80 -56.02
CA GLU A 722 6.38 -5.35 -56.29
C GLU A 722 7.08 -4.81 -57.55
N SER A 723 6.32 -4.31 -58.54
CA SER A 723 6.84 -3.81 -59.82
C SER A 723 6.18 -2.52 -60.32
N LEU A 724 5.06 -2.12 -59.72
CA LEU A 724 4.23 -0.99 -60.14
C LEU A 724 3.70 -0.25 -58.91
N THR A 725 3.86 1.07 -58.90
CA THR A 725 3.36 1.94 -57.82
C THR A 725 2.23 2.80 -58.36
N VAL A 726 1.09 2.79 -57.67
CA VAL A 726 -0.10 3.57 -58.01
C VAL A 726 -0.06 4.88 -57.23
N PHE A 727 -0.25 6.00 -57.93
CA PHE A 727 -0.32 7.35 -57.38
C PHE A 727 -1.74 7.88 -57.54
N ARG A 728 -2.44 8.18 -56.44
CA ARG A 728 -3.79 8.76 -56.44
C ARG A 728 -3.69 10.23 -56.02
N TYR A 729 -3.84 11.14 -56.97
CA TYR A 729 -3.69 12.58 -56.76
C TYR A 729 -4.98 13.17 -56.20
N GLY A 730 -4.86 14.13 -55.29
CA GLY A 730 -5.99 14.84 -54.70
C GLY A 730 -5.62 15.46 -53.36
N TYR A 731 -6.61 15.57 -52.47
CA TYR A 731 -6.40 16.03 -51.11
C TYR A 731 -6.92 15.02 -50.09
N SER A 732 -6.27 15.04 -48.92
CA SER A 732 -6.67 14.29 -47.73
C SER A 732 -7.18 15.26 -46.67
N ILE A 733 -8.19 14.83 -45.92
CA ILE A 733 -8.71 15.52 -44.75
C ILE A 733 -8.49 14.62 -43.54
N GLU A 734 -7.85 15.17 -42.51
CA GLU A 734 -7.73 14.61 -41.18
C GLU A 734 -8.72 15.36 -40.27
N VAL A 735 -9.77 14.69 -39.79
CA VAL A 735 -10.73 15.27 -38.83
C VAL A 735 -10.42 14.74 -37.44
N HIS A 736 -10.04 15.62 -36.52
CA HIS A 736 -9.88 15.34 -35.10
C HIS A 736 -11.03 15.98 -34.32
N THR A 737 -11.78 15.19 -33.56
CA THR A 737 -12.80 15.69 -32.63
C THR A 737 -12.24 15.74 -31.21
N TYR A 738 -12.76 16.63 -30.36
CA TYR A 738 -12.41 16.74 -28.95
C TYR A 738 -13.72 16.99 -28.18
N TYR A 739 -14.38 15.91 -27.76
CA TYR A 739 -15.68 16.00 -27.08
C TYR A 739 -15.57 16.69 -25.71
N LYS A 740 -16.55 17.54 -25.40
CA LYS A 740 -16.66 18.24 -24.12
C LYS A 740 -17.49 17.38 -23.14
N PRO A 741 -17.20 17.43 -21.83
CA PRO A 741 -18.07 16.83 -20.82
C PRO A 741 -19.50 17.39 -20.89
N LYS A 742 -20.51 16.55 -20.63
CA LYS A 742 -21.85 17.05 -20.26
C LYS A 742 -21.74 17.75 -18.90
N SER A 743 -22.40 18.90 -18.77
CA SER A 743 -22.53 19.69 -17.53
C SER A 743 -23.67 19.19 -16.65
#